data_AF-A0AAU9LAS5-F1
#
_entry.id   AF-A0AAU9LAS5-F1
#
_cell.length_a   1.000
_cell.length_b   1.000
_cell.length_c   1.000
_cell.angle_alpha   90.00
_cell.angle_beta   90.00
_cell.angle_gamma   90.00
#
_symmetry.space_group_name_H-M   'P 1'
#
loop_
_entity.id
_entity.type
_entity.pdbx_description
1 polymer ?
#
loop_
_entity_poly.entity_id
_entity_poly.type
_entity_poly.pdbx_seq_one_letter_code
_entity_poly.pdbx_strand_id
1 'polypeptide(L)'
;MELIQQTSSPDTVGDFLRELLGGKEYNRTEATRLQIRRPLRLKTLFSTIIGQLPETEQIRALEALISLVRSSCGNVEACSTAGLQHEILGFLSERGLFPDPQLPHTVLKKLLKVFLYLAYHSVSIDDIQAMLKVFRSNRMVHQEPDDQAVSYYLSTLEMIARDSFGPASFFDLNGEFSGLLMPVLPAFPNNGYTFCAWIKFELLPEEVAPLFTFCGKTGVGIMCSFLRSSLMITSFDKRKNDGHVEVPDLVTLGRWHFLCITHTHRQFRGSKLDVYLNSELRQSVRLAYPNTALMAPVVKAYLAMRESNGFNSLRILLGPTALFGQALPASIINSIHNVDEYDALVFQFNSYISSSSTSSSAGVNGALGTSGGLNAPGSSTDGLLLAYDARHCDRLKGLCYDSSGNDYHAAAASAGVRLRHAGTFKQAVAQLGGPLVFLPLLVTSTIAIVSTVNATATTLSANDATKSSAATGNTLTGPSGALTTQFDEDSDFLKQMSDLLARPMGVRSIPIVVLLIAEIMRHSLVNKFIFRRSQGVRLMALLMRSLPPEYLTPDLLIAIERLRSAVISDRILADEIYKFLLFNFRVWVNAPVDLQDIMFDKLEIMTRKDSTNLSPASTRHFLRCLSWIYWKVPTSTSLRRARKFSSGEIDLLRKRVLAMIQIVLCESPPAKIAGSVMPFPPKGKEIKSQLSYESTRTLIFCMIGKPSNPMIPGLNIDGTPTIHEIGPSNGASSSATVSSSPSAKSMPESDLDFCGSVIENVPEIDLPDLLQLLIELSVQSTAPAGMLDLFGRLGGPSYLVAIAGVFERYHSRDDSAIAAHVLVFEMRV
;
A
#
# COMPACT_ATOMS: atom_id res chain seq x y z
N MET A 1 -49.94 8.41 -53.61
CA MET A 1 -49.41 9.51 -52.78
C MET A 1 -49.80 9.23 -51.35
N GLU A 2 -48.96 8.52 -50.61
CA GLU A 2 -48.99 8.51 -49.15
C GLU A 2 -47.61 8.98 -48.72
N LEU A 3 -47.53 10.23 -48.26
CA LEU A 3 -46.36 10.72 -47.54
C LEU A 3 -46.32 9.99 -46.20
N ILE A 4 -45.35 9.09 -46.06
CA ILE A 4 -44.92 8.55 -44.78
C ILE A 4 -44.34 9.71 -43.98
N GLN A 5 -45.13 10.22 -43.05
CA GLN A 5 -44.69 11.13 -42.01
C GLN A 5 -43.86 10.31 -41.01
N GLN A 6 -42.56 10.17 -41.26
CA GLN A 6 -41.60 9.70 -40.26
C GLN A 6 -41.52 10.76 -39.15
N THR A 7 -42.33 10.60 -38.11
CA THR A 7 -42.13 11.28 -36.84
C THR A 7 -40.84 10.74 -36.22
N SER A 8 -39.75 11.52 -36.31
CA SER A 8 -38.48 11.26 -35.66
C SER A 8 -38.66 11.12 -34.15
N SER A 9 -38.18 10.03 -33.56
CA SER A 9 -38.08 9.91 -32.10
C SER A 9 -37.24 11.07 -31.54
N PRO A 10 -37.65 11.73 -30.44
CA PRO A 10 -36.87 12.82 -29.86
C PRO A 10 -35.50 12.31 -29.42
N ASP A 11 -34.43 12.89 -29.96
CA ASP A 11 -33.04 12.58 -29.60
C ASP A 11 -32.72 13.13 -28.19
N THR A 12 -33.27 12.47 -27.17
CA THR A 12 -33.26 12.94 -25.77
C THR A 12 -31.82 13.13 -25.25
N VAL A 13 -30.90 12.23 -25.62
CA VAL A 13 -29.50 12.35 -25.20
C VAL A 13 -28.76 13.41 -26.03
N GLY A 14 -29.08 13.57 -27.32
CA GLY A 14 -28.56 14.68 -28.13
C GLY A 14 -28.97 16.04 -27.59
N ASP A 15 -30.25 16.20 -27.24
CA ASP A 15 -30.79 17.42 -26.64
C ASP A 15 -30.16 17.70 -25.26
N PHE A 16 -30.04 16.68 -24.41
CA PHE A 16 -29.32 16.79 -23.13
C PHE A 16 -27.89 17.30 -23.31
N LEU A 17 -27.13 16.71 -24.25
CA LEU A 17 -25.75 17.12 -24.52
C LEU A 17 -25.67 18.53 -25.11
N ARG A 18 -26.57 18.87 -26.04
CA ARG A 18 -26.65 20.21 -26.64
C ARG A 18 -26.93 21.27 -25.58
N GLU A 19 -27.86 21.02 -24.66
CA GLU A 19 -28.15 21.94 -23.57
C GLU A 19 -26.99 22.08 -22.59
N LEU A 20 -26.36 20.96 -22.20
CA LEU A 20 -25.21 20.91 -21.30
C LEU A 20 -24.03 21.74 -21.83
N LEU A 21 -23.81 21.66 -23.15
CA LEU A 21 -22.75 22.36 -23.88
C LEU A 21 -23.13 23.80 -24.30
N GLY A 22 -24.29 24.30 -23.89
CA GLY A 22 -24.72 25.67 -24.16
C GLY A 22 -25.14 25.91 -25.62
N GLY A 23 -25.70 24.90 -26.29
CA GLY A 23 -26.20 24.95 -27.66
C GLY A 23 -25.28 24.32 -28.70
N LYS A 24 -24.06 23.94 -28.34
CA LYS A 24 -23.12 23.27 -29.25
C LYS A 24 -23.45 21.79 -29.39
N GLU A 25 -23.34 21.26 -30.61
CA GLU A 25 -23.49 19.83 -30.83
C GLU A 25 -22.29 19.05 -30.32
N TYR A 26 -22.55 17.88 -29.74
CA TYR A 26 -21.49 17.01 -29.26
C TYR A 26 -20.89 16.21 -30.42
N ASN A 27 -19.58 16.36 -30.63
CA ASN A 27 -18.79 15.49 -31.49
C ASN A 27 -17.68 14.83 -30.68
N ARG A 28 -17.56 13.50 -30.79
CA ARG A 28 -16.58 12.70 -30.07
C ARG A 28 -15.13 13.10 -30.39
N THR A 29 -14.82 13.48 -31.63
CA THR A 29 -13.46 13.87 -32.03
C THR A 29 -13.05 15.22 -31.45
N GLU A 30 -14.02 16.10 -31.20
CA GLU A 30 -13.81 17.45 -30.69
C GLU A 30 -14.10 17.58 -29.19
N ALA A 31 -14.42 16.47 -28.50
CA ALA A 31 -14.84 16.48 -27.10
C ALA A 31 -13.85 17.21 -26.17
N THR A 32 -12.54 17.13 -26.43
CA THR A 32 -11.49 17.81 -25.66
C THR A 32 -11.49 19.33 -25.82
N ARG A 33 -12.17 19.86 -26.86
CA ARG A 33 -12.35 21.29 -27.12
C ARG A 33 -13.66 21.83 -26.56
N LEU A 34 -14.59 20.95 -26.22
CA LEU A 34 -15.91 21.29 -25.72
C LEU A 34 -15.84 21.56 -24.22
N GLN A 35 -16.60 22.57 -23.78
CA GLN A 35 -16.71 22.96 -22.38
C GLN A 35 -18.15 22.81 -21.91
N ILE A 36 -18.34 22.29 -20.70
CA ILE A 36 -19.64 22.27 -20.04
C ILE A 36 -20.00 23.70 -19.64
N ARG A 37 -21.08 24.22 -20.23
CA ARG A 37 -21.53 25.62 -20.02
C ARG A 37 -22.74 25.72 -19.10
N ARG A 38 -23.58 24.68 -19.06
CA ARG A 38 -24.77 24.61 -18.19
C ARG A 38 -24.72 23.39 -17.27
N PRO A 39 -23.82 23.37 -16.28
CA PRO A 39 -23.57 22.19 -15.45
C PRO A 39 -24.79 21.75 -14.63
N LEU A 40 -25.73 22.65 -14.31
CA LEU A 40 -26.98 22.31 -13.62
C LEU A 40 -27.85 21.29 -14.37
N ARG A 41 -27.71 21.17 -15.70
CA ARG A 41 -28.42 20.14 -16.48
C ARG A 41 -27.99 18.72 -16.10
N LEU A 42 -26.81 18.53 -15.52
CA LEU A 42 -26.36 17.22 -15.03
C LEU A 42 -27.31 16.59 -14.00
N LYS A 43 -28.09 17.40 -13.27
CA LYS A 43 -29.09 16.90 -12.32
C LYS A 43 -30.21 16.10 -12.99
N THR A 44 -30.51 16.34 -14.26
CA THR A 44 -31.55 15.57 -14.96
C THR A 44 -31.07 14.18 -15.39
N LEU A 45 -29.75 13.92 -15.38
CA LEU A 45 -29.13 12.68 -15.89
C LEU A 45 -29.80 11.42 -15.36
N PHE A 46 -30.03 11.33 -14.04
CA PHE A 46 -30.65 10.16 -13.40
C PHE A 46 -32.17 10.13 -13.50
N SER A 47 -32.81 11.27 -13.71
CA SER A 47 -34.27 11.37 -13.88
C SER A 47 -34.73 11.11 -15.33
N THR A 48 -33.88 11.35 -16.33
CA THR A 48 -34.29 11.31 -17.75
C THR A 48 -33.53 10.28 -18.58
N ILE A 49 -32.31 9.88 -18.18
CA ILE A 49 -31.44 9.03 -19.01
C ILE A 49 -31.13 7.71 -18.28
N ILE A 50 -30.41 7.78 -17.16
CA ILE A 50 -29.86 6.60 -16.49
C ILE A 50 -30.99 5.80 -15.83
N GLY A 51 -31.12 4.53 -16.22
CA GLY A 51 -32.19 3.63 -15.77
C GLY A 51 -33.59 3.99 -16.31
N GLN A 52 -33.68 4.84 -17.34
CA GLN A 52 -34.94 5.25 -18.01
C GLN A 52 -34.93 4.95 -19.51
N LEU A 53 -33.79 5.18 -20.19
CA LEU A 53 -33.64 4.95 -21.62
C LEU A 53 -33.05 3.55 -21.90
N PRO A 54 -33.12 3.04 -23.14
CA PRO A 54 -32.43 1.80 -23.52
C PRO A 54 -30.92 1.86 -23.27
N GLU A 55 -30.29 0.70 -23.05
CA GLU A 55 -28.87 0.57 -22.72
C GLU A 55 -27.95 1.37 -23.67
N THR A 56 -28.23 1.34 -24.97
CA THR A 56 -27.44 2.03 -25.99
C THR A 56 -27.39 3.54 -25.78
N GLU A 57 -28.53 4.16 -25.44
CA GLU A 57 -28.63 5.60 -25.21
C GLU A 57 -27.98 6.01 -23.89
N GLN A 58 -28.13 5.19 -22.84
CA GLN A 58 -27.44 5.39 -21.57
C GLN A 58 -25.92 5.36 -21.75
N ILE A 59 -25.41 4.36 -22.49
CA ILE A 59 -23.98 4.23 -22.80
C ILE A 59 -23.52 5.43 -23.63
N ARG A 60 -24.30 5.87 -24.64
CA ARG A 60 -23.95 7.03 -25.46
C ARG A 60 -23.78 8.29 -24.62
N ALA A 61 -24.70 8.57 -23.71
CA ALA A 61 -24.62 9.71 -22.79
C ALA A 61 -23.39 9.63 -21.88
N LEU A 62 -23.15 8.47 -21.27
CA LEU A 62 -22.02 8.27 -20.36
C LEU A 62 -20.67 8.33 -21.10
N GLU A 63 -20.57 7.80 -22.32
CA GLU A 63 -19.36 7.90 -23.14
C GLU A 63 -19.06 9.35 -23.56
N ALA A 64 -20.10 10.14 -23.82
CA ALA A 64 -19.95 11.57 -24.06
C ALA A 64 -19.42 12.29 -22.82
N LEU A 65 -20.02 12.05 -21.65
CA LEU A 65 -19.55 12.59 -20.38
C LEU A 65 -18.09 12.17 -20.09
N ILE A 66 -17.75 10.89 -20.24
CA ILE A 66 -16.37 10.39 -20.10
C ILE A 66 -15.42 11.17 -21.00
N SER A 67 -15.78 11.39 -22.27
CA SER A 67 -14.92 12.08 -23.23
C SER A 67 -14.74 13.56 -22.89
N LEU A 68 -15.76 14.20 -22.33
CA LEU A 68 -15.73 15.59 -21.87
C LEU A 68 -14.86 15.77 -20.62
N VAL A 69 -14.88 14.82 -19.68
CA VAL A 69 -14.21 14.98 -18.36
C VAL A 69 -12.80 14.40 -18.31
N ARG A 70 -12.51 13.31 -19.04
CA ARG A 70 -11.26 12.53 -18.91
C ARG A 70 -9.97 13.35 -18.93
N SER A 71 -9.93 14.41 -19.74
CA SER A 71 -8.74 15.24 -19.96
C SER A 71 -8.94 16.72 -19.65
N SER A 72 -10.08 17.12 -19.09
CA SER A 72 -10.43 18.53 -18.89
C SER A 72 -10.76 18.83 -17.42
N CYS A 73 -9.83 19.50 -16.74
CA CYS A 73 -9.99 19.96 -15.37
C CYS A 73 -11.16 20.95 -15.25
N GLY A 74 -11.37 21.80 -16.26
CA GLY A 74 -12.50 22.74 -16.27
C GLY A 74 -13.86 22.02 -16.33
N ASN A 75 -13.99 20.97 -17.14
CA ASN A 75 -15.24 20.20 -17.20
C ASN A 75 -15.47 19.38 -15.92
N VAL A 76 -14.40 18.83 -15.34
CA VAL A 76 -14.51 18.11 -14.06
C VAL A 76 -14.95 19.05 -12.94
N GLU A 77 -14.42 20.26 -12.87
CA GLU A 77 -14.85 21.28 -11.91
C GLU A 77 -16.31 21.69 -12.14
N ALA A 78 -16.75 21.86 -13.39
CA ALA A 78 -18.14 22.14 -13.70
C ALA A 78 -19.08 21.02 -13.21
N CYS A 79 -18.69 19.76 -13.42
CA CYS A 79 -19.42 18.60 -12.89
C CYS A 79 -19.44 18.57 -11.35
N SER A 80 -18.31 18.83 -10.72
CA SER A 80 -18.17 18.86 -9.25
C SER A 80 -19.03 19.97 -8.64
N THR A 81 -19.00 21.17 -9.20
CA THR A 81 -19.81 22.33 -8.75
C THR A 81 -21.32 22.08 -8.88
N ALA A 82 -21.74 21.31 -9.89
CA ALA A 82 -23.14 20.90 -10.03
C ALA A 82 -23.55 19.75 -9.08
N GLY A 83 -22.60 19.16 -8.34
CA GLY A 83 -22.84 18.06 -7.41
C GLY A 83 -22.93 16.68 -8.06
N LEU A 84 -22.48 16.51 -9.32
CA LEU A 84 -22.63 15.24 -10.06
C LEU A 84 -22.02 14.04 -9.30
N GLN A 85 -20.91 14.25 -8.58
CA GLN A 85 -20.28 13.20 -7.78
C GLN A 85 -21.23 12.66 -6.70
N HIS A 86 -21.90 13.55 -5.95
CA HIS A 86 -22.86 13.17 -4.92
C HIS A 86 -24.14 12.57 -5.53
N GLU A 87 -24.59 13.06 -6.69
CA GLU A 87 -25.71 12.47 -7.43
C GLU A 87 -25.41 11.02 -7.86
N ILE A 88 -24.19 10.75 -8.34
CA ILE A 88 -23.75 9.37 -8.66
C ILE A 88 -23.78 8.51 -7.39
N LEU A 89 -23.22 8.99 -6.28
CA LEU A 89 -23.19 8.25 -5.01
C LEU A 89 -24.60 7.99 -4.45
N GLY A 90 -25.50 8.97 -4.56
CA GLY A 90 -26.92 8.83 -4.21
C GLY A 90 -27.59 7.76 -5.07
N PHE A 91 -27.39 7.80 -6.39
CA PHE A 91 -27.91 6.79 -7.31
C PHE A 91 -27.36 5.39 -7.01
N LEU A 92 -26.07 5.24 -6.70
CA LEU A 92 -25.48 3.95 -6.30
C LEU A 92 -26.14 3.42 -5.01
N SER A 93 -26.28 4.29 -4.01
CA SER A 93 -26.90 4.00 -2.71
C SER A 93 -28.36 3.56 -2.82
N GLU A 94 -29.11 4.14 -3.76
CA GLU A 94 -30.55 3.89 -3.91
C GLU A 94 -30.89 2.82 -4.93
N ARG A 95 -30.12 2.69 -6.01
CA ARG A 95 -30.49 1.86 -7.18
C ARG A 95 -29.31 1.10 -7.78
N GLY A 96 -28.17 1.75 -7.95
CA GLY A 96 -27.06 1.24 -8.76
C GLY A 96 -26.32 0.01 -8.22
N LEU A 97 -26.41 -0.26 -6.91
CA LEU A 97 -25.81 -1.45 -6.29
C LEU A 97 -26.79 -2.62 -6.13
N PHE A 98 -28.00 -2.52 -6.65
CA PHE A 98 -29.05 -3.53 -6.51
C PHE A 98 -29.45 -4.09 -7.88
N PRO A 99 -29.99 -5.32 -7.94
CA PRO A 99 -30.46 -5.90 -9.19
C PRO A 99 -31.54 -5.01 -9.84
N ASP A 100 -31.29 -4.58 -11.07
CA ASP A 100 -32.22 -3.80 -11.88
C ASP A 100 -32.06 -4.13 -13.38
N PRO A 101 -33.11 -4.68 -14.04
CA PRO A 101 -33.08 -5.00 -15.46
C PRO A 101 -32.78 -3.80 -16.38
N GLN A 102 -33.12 -2.58 -15.95
CA GLN A 102 -32.88 -1.34 -16.72
C GLN A 102 -31.47 -0.78 -16.52
N LEU A 103 -30.69 -1.37 -15.62
CA LEU A 103 -29.31 -0.96 -15.33
C LEU A 103 -28.36 -2.15 -15.44
N PRO A 104 -28.04 -2.59 -16.67
CA PRO A 104 -27.04 -3.63 -16.88
C PRO A 104 -25.67 -3.17 -16.39
N HIS A 105 -24.83 -4.13 -16.02
CA HIS A 105 -23.48 -3.87 -15.47
C HIS A 105 -22.58 -3.06 -16.42
N THR A 106 -22.83 -3.09 -17.72
CA THR A 106 -22.16 -2.27 -18.75
C THR A 106 -22.37 -0.77 -18.50
N VAL A 107 -23.62 -0.36 -18.23
CA VAL A 107 -23.97 1.02 -17.89
C VAL A 107 -23.34 1.41 -16.56
N LEU A 108 -23.47 0.55 -15.53
CA LEU A 108 -22.87 0.80 -14.22
C LEU A 108 -21.36 1.04 -14.32
N LYS A 109 -20.63 0.22 -15.09
CA LYS A 109 -19.18 0.41 -15.33
C LYS A 109 -18.86 1.76 -15.97
N LYS A 110 -19.69 2.21 -16.93
CA LYS A 110 -19.50 3.52 -17.57
C LYS A 110 -19.79 4.67 -16.59
N LEU A 111 -20.81 4.53 -15.74
CA LEU A 111 -21.13 5.50 -14.70
C LEU A 111 -20.01 5.60 -13.66
N LEU A 112 -19.52 4.45 -13.17
CA LEU A 112 -18.38 4.38 -12.26
C LEU A 112 -17.10 4.93 -12.90
N LYS A 113 -16.93 4.81 -14.22
CA LYS A 113 -15.83 5.44 -14.94
C LYS A 113 -15.95 6.97 -15.02
N VAL A 114 -17.16 7.53 -15.10
CA VAL A 114 -17.35 8.99 -14.92
C VAL A 114 -16.93 9.39 -13.52
N PHE A 115 -17.43 8.69 -12.50
CA PHE A 115 -17.09 8.92 -11.09
C PHE A 115 -15.58 8.86 -10.83
N LEU A 116 -14.90 7.86 -11.39
CA LEU A 116 -13.44 7.72 -11.33
C LEU A 116 -12.72 8.97 -11.85
N TYR A 117 -13.11 9.50 -13.02
CA TYR A 117 -12.49 10.70 -13.56
C TYR A 117 -12.78 11.95 -12.73
N LEU A 118 -13.96 12.06 -12.11
CA LEU A 118 -14.24 13.17 -11.20
C LEU A 118 -13.34 13.10 -9.95
N ALA A 119 -13.24 11.92 -9.33
CA ALA A 119 -12.44 11.70 -8.15
C ALA A 119 -10.92 11.83 -8.39
N TYR A 120 -10.41 11.51 -9.59
CA TYR A 120 -8.98 11.68 -9.91
C TYR A 120 -8.51 13.14 -9.94
N HIS A 121 -9.41 14.12 -10.07
CA HIS A 121 -9.00 15.52 -10.07
C HIS A 121 -8.86 16.11 -8.68
N SER A 122 -9.76 15.77 -7.75
CA SER A 122 -9.66 16.17 -6.35
C SER A 122 -10.66 15.36 -5.52
N VAL A 123 -10.23 14.95 -4.32
CA VAL A 123 -11.06 14.27 -3.32
C VAL A 123 -10.93 15.00 -2.00
N SER A 124 -12.06 15.42 -1.44
CA SER A 124 -12.16 16.00 -0.11
C SER A 124 -12.49 14.96 0.96
N ILE A 125 -12.45 15.36 2.24
CA ILE A 125 -12.92 14.53 3.35
C ILE A 125 -14.40 14.19 3.20
N ASP A 126 -15.22 15.17 2.83
CA ASP A 126 -16.67 15.00 2.64
C ASP A 126 -16.98 14.01 1.52
N ASP A 127 -16.15 13.99 0.48
CA ASP A 127 -16.25 13.00 -0.60
C ASP A 127 -15.99 11.59 -0.10
N ILE A 128 -14.93 11.35 0.69
CA ILE A 128 -14.66 10.02 1.27
C ILE A 128 -15.81 9.59 2.19
N GLN A 129 -16.34 10.49 3.01
CA GLN A 129 -17.50 10.20 3.84
C GLN A 129 -18.72 9.84 3.00
N ALA A 130 -18.98 10.56 1.91
CA ALA A 130 -20.07 10.25 0.98
C ALA A 130 -19.87 8.89 0.30
N MET A 131 -18.63 8.56 -0.10
CA MET A 131 -18.28 7.26 -0.67
C MET A 131 -18.57 6.11 0.30
N LEU A 132 -18.24 6.27 1.58
CA LEU A 132 -18.49 5.28 2.63
C LEU A 132 -19.98 5.20 3.01
N LYS A 133 -20.72 6.32 2.99
CA LYS A 133 -22.17 6.37 3.28
C LYS A 133 -22.99 5.48 2.34
N VAL A 134 -22.51 5.19 1.13
CA VAL A 134 -23.16 4.26 0.19
C VAL A 134 -23.38 2.88 0.82
N PHE A 135 -22.44 2.38 1.64
CA PHE A 135 -22.55 1.09 2.33
C PHE A 135 -23.48 1.14 3.56
N ARG A 136 -24.01 2.31 3.90
CA ARG A 136 -24.92 2.55 5.03
C ARG A 136 -26.31 3.01 4.58
N SER A 137 -26.67 2.79 3.32
CA SER A 137 -27.96 3.22 2.82
C SER A 137 -29.10 2.43 3.48
N ASN A 138 -30.28 3.06 3.65
CA ASN A 138 -31.46 2.38 4.17
C ASN A 138 -31.82 1.15 3.32
N ARG A 139 -31.56 1.19 2.00
CA ARG A 139 -31.83 0.05 1.12
C ARG A 139 -30.88 -1.12 1.40
N MET A 140 -29.60 -0.87 1.68
CA MET A 140 -28.64 -1.91 2.08
C MET A 140 -29.08 -2.64 3.36
N VAL A 141 -29.80 -1.97 4.26
CA VAL A 141 -30.34 -2.60 5.49
C VAL A 141 -31.42 -3.64 5.13
N HIS A 142 -32.30 -3.32 4.19
CA HIS A 142 -33.49 -4.13 3.91
C HIS A 142 -33.33 -5.13 2.76
N GLN A 143 -32.45 -4.86 1.81
CA GLN A 143 -32.27 -5.65 0.59
C GLN A 143 -30.81 -6.05 0.40
N GLU A 144 -30.57 -7.29 -0.05
CA GLU A 144 -29.22 -7.73 -0.40
C GLU A 144 -28.76 -7.04 -1.70
N PRO A 145 -27.56 -6.42 -1.71
CA PRO A 145 -27.02 -5.80 -2.91
C PRO A 145 -26.53 -6.85 -3.92
N ASP A 146 -26.37 -6.44 -5.17
CA ASP A 146 -25.69 -7.24 -6.19
C ASP A 146 -24.18 -7.25 -5.90
N ASP A 147 -23.65 -8.41 -5.52
CA ASP A 147 -22.23 -8.61 -5.20
C ASP A 147 -21.29 -8.20 -6.37
N GLN A 148 -21.70 -8.41 -7.62
CA GLN A 148 -20.90 -7.97 -8.77
C GLN A 148 -20.90 -6.43 -8.89
N ALA A 149 -22.04 -5.78 -8.65
CA ALA A 149 -22.14 -4.31 -8.67
C ALA A 149 -21.30 -3.67 -7.55
N VAL A 150 -21.39 -4.22 -6.33
CA VAL A 150 -20.57 -3.79 -5.18
C VAL A 150 -19.08 -3.97 -5.49
N SER A 151 -18.70 -5.10 -6.08
CA SER A 151 -17.30 -5.34 -6.49
C SER A 151 -16.78 -4.29 -7.47
N TYR A 152 -17.61 -3.81 -8.41
CA TYR A 152 -17.20 -2.76 -9.34
C TYR A 152 -17.04 -1.41 -8.65
N TYR A 153 -17.92 -1.08 -7.71
CA TYR A 153 -17.80 0.15 -6.94
C TYR A 153 -16.55 0.14 -6.06
N LEU A 154 -16.30 -0.92 -5.30
CA LEU A 154 -15.08 -1.08 -4.51
C LEU A 154 -13.82 -1.07 -5.38
N SER A 155 -13.85 -1.73 -6.54
CA SER A 155 -12.74 -1.67 -7.50
C SER A 155 -12.50 -0.25 -7.99
N THR A 156 -13.56 0.54 -8.14
CA THR A 156 -13.43 1.95 -8.53
C THR A 156 -12.79 2.77 -7.42
N LEU A 157 -13.18 2.57 -6.15
CA LEU A 157 -12.51 3.20 -5.00
C LEU A 157 -11.03 2.79 -4.91
N GLU A 158 -10.74 1.52 -5.13
CA GLU A 158 -9.38 0.98 -5.18
C GLU A 158 -8.57 1.61 -6.32
N MET A 159 -9.17 1.79 -7.50
CA MET A 159 -8.56 2.54 -8.61
C MET A 159 -8.34 4.03 -8.29
N ILE A 160 -9.21 4.67 -7.51
CA ILE A 160 -9.04 6.06 -7.04
C ILE A 160 -7.86 6.12 -6.04
N ALA A 161 -7.69 5.10 -5.21
CA ALA A 161 -6.62 5.02 -4.22
C ALA A 161 -5.25 4.69 -4.83
N ARG A 162 -5.18 4.03 -6.00
CA ARG A 162 -3.94 3.84 -6.74
C ARG A 162 -3.30 5.19 -7.04
N ASP A 163 -1.98 5.30 -6.87
CA ASP A 163 -1.22 6.56 -6.89
C ASP A 163 -1.71 7.56 -7.95
N SER A 164 -2.03 8.77 -7.48
CA SER A 164 -2.16 9.94 -8.33
C SER A 164 -0.76 10.27 -8.85
N PHE A 165 -0.40 9.75 -10.02
CA PHE A 165 0.80 10.20 -10.70
C PHE A 165 0.62 11.70 -10.98
N GLY A 166 1.30 12.57 -10.22
CA GLY A 166 1.25 14.02 -10.39
C GLY A 166 1.10 14.83 -9.09
N PRO A 167 1.36 16.14 -9.15
CA PRO A 167 1.37 17.03 -8.00
C PRO A 167 -0.04 17.42 -7.55
N ALA A 168 -0.20 17.62 -6.24
CA ALA A 168 -1.45 18.12 -5.64
C ALA A 168 -1.70 19.60 -5.94
N SER A 169 -0.66 20.40 -6.21
CA SER A 169 -0.80 21.82 -6.56
C SER A 169 -0.21 22.08 -7.94
N PHE A 170 -0.94 22.80 -8.78
CA PHE A 170 -0.54 23.06 -10.16
C PHE A 170 -1.20 24.31 -10.74
N PHE A 171 -0.56 24.84 -11.78
CA PHE A 171 -1.07 25.89 -12.65
C PHE A 171 -1.94 25.26 -13.73
N ASP A 172 -3.18 25.71 -13.84
CA ASP A 172 -4.09 25.41 -14.94
C ASP A 172 -3.93 26.50 -16.00
N LEU A 173 -3.18 26.14 -17.06
CA LEU A 173 -2.75 27.01 -18.15
C LEU A 173 -3.61 26.75 -19.39
N ASN A 174 -4.90 27.02 -19.25
CA ASN A 174 -5.90 26.86 -20.32
C ASN A 174 -6.52 28.18 -20.79
N GLY A 175 -6.14 29.30 -20.19
CA GLY A 175 -6.66 30.62 -20.53
C GLY A 175 -6.01 31.21 -21.78
N GLU A 176 -6.72 32.10 -22.45
CA GLU A 176 -6.13 32.97 -23.47
C GLU A 176 -5.06 33.81 -22.76
N PHE A 177 -3.80 33.69 -23.19
CA PHE A 177 -2.62 34.31 -22.54
C PHE A 177 -2.19 33.69 -21.19
N SER A 178 -2.54 32.43 -20.90
CA SER A 178 -2.00 31.75 -19.71
C SER A 178 -0.51 31.47 -19.83
N GLY A 179 0.26 31.71 -18.77
CA GLY A 179 1.67 31.34 -18.62
C GLY A 179 2.36 32.21 -17.56
N LEU A 180 3.66 31.96 -17.34
CA LEU A 180 4.46 32.72 -16.36
C LEU A 180 5.50 33.57 -17.09
N LEU A 181 5.47 34.88 -16.80
CA LEU A 181 6.44 35.86 -17.28
C LEU A 181 7.52 36.04 -16.20
N MET A 182 8.74 35.61 -16.50
CA MET A 182 9.86 35.74 -15.59
C MET A 182 10.49 37.14 -15.71
N PRO A 183 11.16 37.65 -14.67
CA PRO A 183 11.93 38.88 -14.76
C PRO A 183 13.16 38.68 -15.65
N VAL A 184 13.80 39.79 -16.00
CA VAL A 184 15.06 39.75 -16.77
C VAL A 184 16.12 39.03 -15.94
N LEU A 185 16.66 37.93 -16.47
CA LEU A 185 17.75 37.21 -15.80
C LEU A 185 19.09 37.87 -16.18
N PRO A 186 20.00 38.10 -15.22
CA PRO A 186 21.27 38.77 -15.49
C PRO A 186 22.16 37.97 -16.46
N ALA A 187 22.12 36.64 -16.37
CA ALA A 187 22.88 35.73 -17.23
C ALA A 187 22.18 34.36 -17.33
N PHE A 188 22.58 33.56 -18.33
CA PHE A 188 22.19 32.16 -18.48
C PHE A 188 23.37 31.24 -18.11
N PRO A 189 23.15 30.01 -17.60
CA PRO A 189 24.23 29.12 -17.15
C PRO A 189 25.30 28.87 -18.21
N ASN A 190 26.57 29.02 -17.84
CA ASN A 190 27.69 28.85 -18.77
C ASN A 190 28.15 27.39 -18.92
N ASN A 191 27.83 26.53 -17.95
CA ASN A 191 28.34 25.15 -17.84
C ASN A 191 27.28 24.08 -18.11
N GLY A 192 26.09 24.48 -18.54
CA GLY A 192 24.95 23.60 -18.75
C GLY A 192 23.82 23.88 -17.77
N TYR A 193 22.65 23.30 -18.06
CA TYR A 193 21.47 23.44 -17.21
C TYR A 193 20.67 22.13 -17.18
N THR A 194 19.81 22.01 -16.19
CA THR A 194 18.72 21.02 -16.17
C THR A 194 17.40 21.70 -15.88
N PHE A 195 16.42 21.55 -16.77
CA PHE A 195 15.04 21.98 -16.56
C PHE A 195 14.21 20.78 -16.14
N CYS A 196 13.42 20.91 -15.07
CA CYS A 196 12.53 19.88 -14.56
C CYS A 196 11.12 20.45 -14.41
N ALA A 197 10.09 19.73 -14.85
CA ALA A 197 8.69 20.10 -14.64
C ALA A 197 7.77 18.89 -14.63
N TRP A 198 6.74 18.95 -13.79
CA TRP A 198 5.56 18.08 -13.91
C TRP A 198 4.56 18.70 -14.91
N ILE A 199 4.11 17.94 -15.91
CA ILE A 199 3.24 18.45 -16.97
C ILE A 199 2.16 17.43 -17.31
N LYS A 200 0.90 17.88 -17.41
CA LYS A 200 -0.21 17.10 -17.98
C LYS A 200 -0.87 17.87 -19.11
N PHE A 201 -1.00 17.25 -20.27
CA PHE A 201 -1.67 17.86 -21.42
C PHE A 201 -3.17 17.62 -21.37
N GLU A 202 -3.96 18.69 -21.50
CA GLU A 202 -5.42 18.63 -21.67
C GLU A 202 -5.82 18.63 -23.16
N LEU A 203 -5.01 19.28 -23.99
CA LEU A 203 -5.04 19.18 -25.44
C LEU A 203 -3.61 19.23 -25.99
N LEU A 204 -3.32 18.36 -26.96
CA LEU A 204 -2.04 18.43 -27.68
C LEU A 204 -2.08 19.60 -28.69
N PRO A 205 -1.02 20.41 -28.76
CA PRO A 205 -1.00 21.58 -29.62
C PRO A 205 -0.89 21.18 -31.11
N GLU A 206 -1.66 21.82 -31.99
CA GLU A 206 -1.59 21.60 -33.45
C GLU A 206 -0.47 22.41 -34.11
N GLU A 207 -0.05 23.49 -33.46
CA GLU A 207 1.06 24.36 -33.85
C GLU A 207 2.15 24.36 -32.77
N VAL A 208 3.36 24.79 -33.11
CA VAL A 208 4.50 24.83 -32.18
C VAL A 208 4.20 25.73 -30.97
N ALA A 209 4.06 25.13 -29.79
CA ALA A 209 3.66 25.78 -28.56
C ALA A 209 4.82 25.79 -27.54
N PRO A 210 5.39 26.96 -27.18
CA PRO A 210 6.54 27.03 -26.27
C PRO A 210 6.20 26.58 -24.84
N LEU A 211 6.99 25.64 -24.28
CA LEU A 211 7.02 25.32 -22.86
C LEU A 211 7.94 26.27 -22.10
N PHE A 212 9.11 26.59 -22.64
CA PHE A 212 9.96 27.66 -22.11
C PHE A 212 10.73 28.36 -23.22
N THR A 213 11.09 29.62 -22.98
CA THR A 213 11.96 30.40 -23.87
C THR A 213 12.87 31.28 -23.03
N PHE A 214 14.18 31.21 -23.32
CA PHE A 214 15.21 32.04 -22.73
C PHE A 214 16.06 32.65 -23.84
N CYS A 215 15.89 33.94 -24.14
CA CYS A 215 16.68 34.64 -25.14
C CYS A 215 17.18 36.00 -24.66
N GLY A 216 18.40 36.35 -25.09
CA GLY A 216 18.95 37.69 -24.91
C GLY A 216 18.39 38.70 -25.91
N LYS A 217 18.81 39.96 -25.78
CA LYS A 217 18.40 41.06 -26.69
C LYS A 217 18.79 40.81 -28.14
N THR A 218 19.86 40.03 -28.35
CA THR A 218 20.38 39.68 -29.69
C THR A 218 19.56 38.62 -30.42
N GLY A 219 18.60 37.98 -29.75
CA GLY A 219 17.85 36.83 -30.27
C GLY A 219 18.51 35.47 -30.05
N VAL A 220 19.78 35.44 -29.62
CA VAL A 220 20.47 34.21 -29.21
C VAL A 220 19.82 33.66 -27.95
N GLY A 221 19.63 32.35 -27.89
CA GLY A 221 18.97 31.72 -26.76
C GLY A 221 18.56 30.27 -27.00
N ILE A 222 17.63 29.79 -26.17
CA ILE A 222 17.10 28.44 -26.24
C ILE A 222 15.59 28.45 -26.01
N MET A 223 14.89 27.60 -26.76
CA MET A 223 13.46 27.38 -26.61
C MET A 223 13.16 25.89 -26.60
N CYS A 224 12.25 25.51 -25.70
CA CYS A 224 11.61 24.21 -25.71
C CYS A 224 10.13 24.39 -26.03
N SER A 225 9.61 23.61 -26.96
CA SER A 225 8.23 23.68 -27.41
C SER A 225 7.66 22.30 -27.70
N PHE A 226 6.33 22.23 -27.86
CA PHE A 226 5.63 21.01 -28.26
C PHE A 226 4.89 21.23 -29.58
N LEU A 227 4.89 20.18 -30.40
CA LEU A 227 4.03 20.05 -31.57
C LEU A 227 3.42 18.65 -31.53
N ARG A 228 2.09 18.57 -31.43
CA ARG A 228 1.39 17.31 -31.14
C ARG A 228 1.98 16.67 -29.87
N SER A 229 2.46 15.43 -29.97
CA SER A 229 3.11 14.67 -28.89
C SER A 229 4.64 14.82 -28.87
N SER A 230 5.24 15.49 -29.88
CA SER A 230 6.69 15.69 -30.00
C SER A 230 7.19 16.87 -29.17
N LEU A 231 8.35 16.71 -28.55
CA LEU A 231 9.13 17.79 -27.94
C LEU A 231 10.12 18.33 -28.96
N MET A 232 10.19 19.65 -29.11
CA MET A 232 11.14 20.34 -29.97
C MET A 232 12.06 21.20 -29.09
N ILE A 233 13.36 21.15 -29.34
CA ILE A 233 14.34 22.02 -28.68
C ILE A 233 15.11 22.77 -29.77
N THR A 234 15.06 24.09 -29.71
CA THR A 234 15.73 24.99 -30.65
C THR A 234 16.77 25.84 -29.91
N SER A 235 18.01 25.78 -30.38
CA SER A 235 19.12 26.63 -29.93
C SER A 235 19.32 27.73 -30.98
N PHE A 236 18.96 28.96 -30.64
CA PHE A 236 19.02 30.11 -31.54
C PHE A 236 20.43 30.67 -31.62
N ASP A 237 20.92 30.87 -32.84
CA ASP A 237 22.22 31.50 -33.09
C ASP A 237 22.08 32.87 -33.74
N LYS A 238 23.07 33.73 -33.54
CA LYS A 238 23.12 35.09 -34.11
C LYS A 238 23.07 35.07 -35.63
N ARG A 239 23.62 34.01 -36.26
CA ARG A 239 23.63 33.83 -37.72
C ARG A 239 22.36 33.19 -38.27
N LYS A 240 21.35 32.93 -37.43
CA LYS A 240 20.13 32.16 -37.77
C LYS A 240 20.41 30.74 -38.26
N ASN A 241 21.57 30.19 -37.91
CA ASN A 241 21.89 28.78 -38.11
C ASN A 241 21.43 28.00 -36.88
N ASP A 242 20.12 28.00 -36.65
CA ASP A 242 19.54 27.48 -35.42
C ASP A 242 19.69 25.96 -35.34
N GLY A 243 20.15 25.47 -34.20
CA GLY A 243 20.21 24.05 -33.91
C GLY A 243 18.82 23.54 -33.53
N HIS A 244 18.40 22.40 -34.07
CA HIS A 244 17.07 21.86 -33.84
C HIS A 244 17.11 20.37 -33.51
N VAL A 245 16.39 19.98 -32.46
CA VAL A 245 16.21 18.59 -32.04
C VAL A 245 14.72 18.32 -31.87
N GLU A 246 14.25 17.23 -32.47
CA GLU A 246 12.91 16.68 -32.22
C GLU A 246 13.03 15.37 -31.43
N VAL A 247 12.17 15.21 -30.42
CA VAL A 247 11.94 13.94 -29.73
C VAL A 247 10.48 13.55 -29.99
N PRO A 248 10.21 12.63 -30.93
CA PRO A 248 8.86 12.30 -31.33
C PRO A 248 8.12 11.49 -30.26
N ASP A 249 6.80 11.63 -30.22
CA ASP A 249 5.88 10.85 -29.39
C ASP A 249 6.29 10.78 -27.90
N LEU A 250 6.74 11.91 -27.36
CA LEU A 250 7.23 11.99 -26.00
C LEU A 250 6.09 11.89 -24.99
N VAL A 251 4.99 12.61 -25.18
CA VAL A 251 3.95 12.78 -24.16
C VAL A 251 2.61 12.17 -24.54
N THR A 252 1.86 11.71 -23.53
CA THR A 252 0.50 11.17 -23.69
C THR A 252 -0.57 12.15 -23.18
N LEU A 253 -1.66 12.32 -23.91
CA LEU A 253 -2.76 13.18 -23.50
C LEU A 253 -3.43 12.70 -22.19
N GLY A 254 -3.75 13.61 -21.28
CA GLY A 254 -4.51 13.34 -20.05
C GLY A 254 -3.72 12.66 -18.93
N ARG A 255 -2.42 12.41 -19.12
CA ARG A 255 -1.53 11.85 -18.10
C ARG A 255 -0.52 12.90 -17.63
N TRP A 256 -0.20 12.89 -16.35
CA TRP A 256 0.96 13.60 -15.84
C TRP A 256 2.24 12.95 -16.35
N HIS A 257 3.27 13.77 -16.56
CA HIS A 257 4.61 13.37 -16.94
C HIS A 257 5.60 14.20 -16.14
N PHE A 258 6.68 13.58 -15.67
CA PHE A 258 7.82 14.28 -15.12
C PHE A 258 8.87 14.44 -16.22
N LEU A 259 9.04 15.66 -16.72
CA LEU A 259 9.96 15.98 -17.81
C LEU A 259 11.25 16.58 -17.24
N CYS A 260 12.41 16.01 -17.60
CA CYS A 260 13.71 16.59 -17.32
C CYS A 260 14.53 16.76 -18.60
N ILE A 261 15.05 17.97 -18.84
CA ILE A 261 15.88 18.29 -20.00
C ILE A 261 17.23 18.76 -19.48
N THR A 262 18.29 18.01 -19.77
CA THR A 262 19.65 18.32 -19.34
C THR A 262 20.51 18.67 -20.55
N HIS A 263 21.00 19.91 -20.62
CA HIS A 263 21.92 20.37 -21.67
C HIS A 263 23.30 20.58 -21.07
N THR A 264 24.24 19.68 -21.36
CA THR A 264 25.62 19.75 -20.89
C THR A 264 26.46 20.53 -21.90
N HIS A 265 27.07 21.64 -21.46
CA HIS A 265 28.03 22.39 -22.26
C HIS A 265 29.44 21.80 -22.14
N ARG A 266 30.08 21.46 -23.25
CA ARG A 266 31.46 20.95 -23.26
C ARG A 266 32.26 21.61 -24.38
N GLN A 267 33.35 22.28 -24.02
CA GLN A 267 34.18 23.04 -24.96
C GLN A 267 34.87 22.16 -26.03
N PHE A 268 35.33 20.95 -25.66
CA PHE A 268 36.12 20.10 -26.57
C PHE A 268 35.35 18.94 -27.22
N ARG A 269 34.29 18.43 -26.57
CA ARG A 269 33.56 17.22 -27.01
C ARG A 269 32.23 17.52 -27.72
N GLY A 270 31.91 18.81 -27.87
CA GLY A 270 30.59 19.26 -28.29
C GLY A 270 29.56 19.11 -27.17
N SER A 271 28.54 19.95 -27.23
CA SER A 271 27.48 19.98 -26.21
C SER A 271 26.44 18.89 -26.45
N LYS A 272 25.88 18.38 -25.37
CA LYS A 272 25.01 17.21 -25.37
C LYS A 272 23.69 17.52 -24.66
N LEU A 273 22.59 17.13 -25.27
CA LEU A 273 21.23 17.26 -24.77
C LEU A 273 20.68 15.88 -24.43
N ASP A 274 20.27 15.69 -23.19
CA ASP A 274 19.60 14.50 -22.70
C ASP A 274 18.16 14.86 -22.28
N VAL A 275 17.17 14.13 -22.78
CA VAL A 275 15.76 14.31 -22.46
C VAL A 275 15.27 13.07 -21.72
N TYR A 276 14.75 13.27 -20.51
CA TYR A 276 14.18 12.23 -19.67
C TYR A 276 12.68 12.47 -19.48
N LEU A 277 11.93 11.39 -19.42
CA LEU A 277 10.51 11.40 -19.13
C LEU A 277 10.21 10.31 -18.11
N ASN A 278 9.56 10.66 -17.00
CA ASN A 278 9.26 9.75 -15.90
C ASN A 278 10.51 8.97 -15.45
N SER A 279 11.61 9.70 -15.25
CA SER A 279 12.90 9.17 -14.74
C SER A 279 13.63 8.24 -15.71
N GLU A 280 13.17 8.11 -16.95
CA GLU A 280 13.81 7.30 -18.00
C GLU A 280 14.38 8.18 -19.11
N LEU A 281 15.60 7.86 -19.57
CA LEU A 281 16.23 8.55 -20.70
C LEU A 281 15.48 8.20 -22.00
N ARG A 282 14.95 9.22 -22.68
CA ARG A 282 14.22 9.09 -23.95
C ARG A 282 15.09 9.41 -25.16
N GLN A 283 15.92 10.46 -25.06
CA GLN A 283 16.81 10.89 -26.13
C GLN A 283 18.14 11.39 -25.58
N SER A 284 19.24 11.07 -26.25
CA SER A 284 20.55 11.70 -26.05
C SER A 284 21.12 12.12 -27.40
N VAL A 285 21.36 13.41 -27.60
CA VAL A 285 21.75 13.95 -28.92
C VAL A 285 22.71 15.14 -28.76
N ARG A 286 23.51 15.39 -29.79
CA ARG A 286 24.35 16.59 -29.84
C ARG A 286 23.50 17.79 -30.25
N LEU A 287 23.53 18.84 -29.45
CA LEU A 287 22.94 20.14 -29.76
C LEU A 287 23.89 21.22 -29.28
N ALA A 288 24.22 22.17 -30.16
CA ALA A 288 25.07 23.29 -29.81
C ALA A 288 24.48 24.09 -28.65
N TYR A 289 25.31 24.42 -27.67
CA TYR A 289 24.91 25.25 -26.54
C TYR A 289 24.81 26.71 -26.98
N PRO A 290 23.79 27.47 -26.55
CA PRO A 290 23.66 28.87 -26.94
C PRO A 290 24.85 29.70 -26.42
N ASN A 291 25.22 30.75 -27.16
CA ASN A 291 26.28 31.64 -26.72
C ASN A 291 25.77 32.55 -25.59
N THR A 292 26.06 32.17 -24.35
CA THR A 292 25.56 32.83 -23.14
C THR A 292 26.00 34.29 -23.00
N ALA A 293 27.17 34.67 -23.53
CA ALA A 293 27.61 36.06 -23.55
C ALA A 293 26.70 36.95 -24.41
N LEU A 294 26.13 36.40 -25.49
CA LEU A 294 25.14 37.09 -26.34
C LEU A 294 23.72 37.00 -25.78
N MET A 295 23.49 36.09 -24.82
CA MET A 295 22.23 35.98 -24.08
C MET A 295 22.13 37.00 -22.95
N ALA A 296 23.23 37.49 -22.38
CA ALA A 296 23.22 38.36 -21.21
C ALA A 296 22.88 39.84 -21.55
N PRO A 297 21.89 40.47 -20.87
CA PRO A 297 20.91 39.85 -19.98
C PRO A 297 19.79 39.15 -20.76
N VAL A 298 19.24 38.08 -20.17
CA VAL A 298 18.13 37.30 -20.74
C VAL A 298 16.85 38.10 -20.57
N VAL A 299 16.43 38.77 -21.64
CA VAL A 299 15.27 39.68 -21.64
C VAL A 299 13.96 38.99 -22.01
N LYS A 300 14.03 37.84 -22.69
CA LYS A 300 12.86 37.03 -23.04
C LYS A 300 12.91 35.77 -22.20
N ALA A 301 12.13 35.74 -21.12
CA ALA A 301 12.10 34.65 -20.17
C ALA A 301 10.63 34.28 -19.90
N TYR A 302 10.16 33.21 -20.55
CA TYR A 302 8.75 32.79 -20.52
C TYR A 302 8.63 31.32 -20.15
N LEU A 303 7.61 30.97 -19.36
CA LEU A 303 7.13 29.59 -19.20
C LEU A 303 5.71 29.47 -19.73
N ALA A 304 5.52 28.45 -20.57
CA ALA A 304 4.25 28.07 -21.17
C ALA A 304 3.51 29.25 -21.82
N MET A 305 4.24 30.17 -22.46
CA MET A 305 3.73 31.40 -23.05
C MET A 305 4.53 31.77 -24.30
N ARG A 306 3.87 32.49 -25.22
CA ARG A 306 4.46 33.05 -26.44
C ARG A 306 4.58 34.57 -26.29
N GLU A 307 5.63 35.14 -26.88
CA GLU A 307 5.91 36.59 -26.84
C GLU A 307 4.94 37.44 -27.69
N SER A 308 4.46 36.91 -28.81
CA SER A 308 3.56 37.63 -29.71
C SER A 308 2.11 37.55 -29.23
N ASN A 309 1.29 38.57 -29.56
CA ASN A 309 -0.18 38.64 -29.33
C ASN A 309 -0.99 37.49 -29.98
N GLY A 310 -0.35 36.40 -30.41
CA GLY A 310 -1.03 35.20 -30.86
C GLY A 310 -1.57 34.39 -29.70
N PHE A 311 -2.65 33.64 -29.95
CA PHE A 311 -3.23 32.74 -28.95
C PHE A 311 -2.20 31.69 -28.51
N ASN A 312 -2.05 31.52 -27.20
CA ASN A 312 -1.27 30.41 -26.66
C ASN A 312 -2.02 29.10 -26.92
N SER A 313 -1.44 28.21 -27.74
CA SER A 313 -2.04 26.92 -28.07
C SER A 313 -1.74 25.84 -27.02
N LEU A 314 -0.83 26.10 -26.08
CA LEU A 314 -0.46 25.15 -25.05
C LEU A 314 -1.55 25.07 -23.97
N ARG A 315 -2.24 23.94 -23.90
CA ARG A 315 -3.27 23.65 -22.89
C ARG A 315 -2.81 22.54 -21.95
N ILE A 316 -2.23 22.96 -20.84
CA ILE A 316 -1.58 22.08 -19.88
C ILE A 316 -1.95 22.40 -18.43
N LEU A 317 -1.81 21.40 -17.58
CA LEU A 317 -1.62 21.56 -16.15
C LEU A 317 -0.11 21.49 -15.89
N LEU A 318 0.47 22.56 -15.36
CA LEU A 318 1.89 22.67 -15.04
C LEU A 318 2.07 22.56 -13.53
N GLY A 319 2.82 21.57 -13.08
CA GLY A 319 3.15 21.36 -11.68
C GLY A 319 4.40 22.13 -11.23
N PRO A 320 5.01 21.71 -10.11
CA PRO A 320 6.29 22.23 -9.66
C PRO A 320 7.33 22.18 -10.78
N THR A 321 8.03 23.30 -10.97
CA THR A 321 8.96 23.53 -12.08
C THR A 321 10.23 24.19 -11.57
N ALA A 322 11.40 23.68 -11.96
CA ALA A 322 12.69 24.22 -11.56
C ALA A 322 13.70 24.23 -12.70
N LEU A 323 14.61 25.20 -12.66
CA LEU A 323 15.77 25.29 -13.53
C LEU A 323 17.03 25.27 -12.67
N PHE A 324 17.86 24.25 -12.87
CA PHE A 324 19.17 24.11 -12.25
C PHE A 324 20.23 24.66 -13.20
N GLY A 325 21.13 25.49 -12.69
CA GLY A 325 22.30 26.05 -13.37
C GLY A 325 23.43 25.05 -13.59
N GLN A 326 23.11 23.76 -13.60
CA GLN A 326 24.04 22.67 -13.82
C GLN A 326 23.33 21.50 -14.48
N ALA A 327 24.09 20.70 -15.24
CA ALA A 327 23.61 19.45 -15.79
C ALA A 327 23.57 18.38 -14.68
N LEU A 328 22.36 17.99 -14.26
CA LEU A 328 22.18 16.95 -13.24
C LEU A 328 22.60 15.57 -13.78
N PRO A 329 23.33 14.76 -12.99
CA PRO A 329 23.65 13.39 -13.35
C PRO A 329 22.40 12.51 -13.52
N ALA A 330 22.48 11.54 -14.43
CA ALA A 330 21.42 10.57 -14.66
C ALA A 330 21.01 9.81 -13.37
N SER A 331 21.95 9.55 -12.47
CA SER A 331 21.66 8.87 -11.19
C SER A 331 20.69 9.66 -10.30
N ILE A 332 20.76 11.00 -10.32
CA ILE A 332 19.85 11.87 -9.55
C ILE A 332 18.47 11.92 -10.24
N ILE A 333 18.44 12.03 -11.57
CA ILE A 333 17.17 12.10 -12.32
C ILE A 333 16.41 10.77 -12.21
N ASN A 334 17.13 9.65 -12.35
CA ASN A 334 16.54 8.32 -12.33
C ASN A 334 16.03 7.93 -10.93
N SER A 335 16.45 8.61 -9.86
CA SER A 335 15.98 8.37 -8.50
C SER A 335 14.71 9.14 -8.13
N ILE A 336 14.17 9.98 -9.02
CA ILE A 336 12.97 10.79 -8.75
C ILE A 336 11.77 10.10 -9.39
N HIS A 337 10.99 9.38 -8.61
CA HIS A 337 9.83 8.62 -9.07
C HIS A 337 8.49 9.30 -8.77
N ASN A 338 8.48 10.24 -7.82
CA ASN A 338 7.29 10.95 -7.37
C ASN A 338 7.59 12.43 -7.06
N VAL A 339 6.52 13.17 -6.75
CA VAL A 339 6.60 14.62 -6.49
C VAL A 339 7.34 14.91 -5.18
N ASP A 340 7.22 14.07 -4.16
CA ASP A 340 7.87 14.29 -2.86
C ASP A 340 9.41 14.19 -2.97
N GLU A 341 9.91 13.22 -3.74
CA GLU A 341 11.34 13.09 -4.04
C GLU A 341 11.87 14.26 -4.87
N TYR A 342 11.05 14.80 -5.78
CA TYR A 342 11.39 16.00 -6.54
C TYR A 342 11.45 17.24 -5.64
N ASP A 343 10.44 17.43 -4.78
CA ASP A 343 10.39 18.52 -3.81
C ASP A 343 11.60 18.47 -2.86
N ALA A 344 11.98 17.27 -2.40
CA ALA A 344 13.17 17.06 -1.56
C ALA A 344 14.47 17.47 -2.29
N LEU A 345 14.60 17.16 -3.58
CA LEU A 345 15.74 17.58 -4.39
C LEU A 345 15.81 19.11 -4.52
N VAL A 346 14.70 19.76 -4.85
CA VAL A 346 14.62 21.23 -4.96
C VAL A 346 14.99 21.87 -3.63
N PHE A 347 14.45 21.35 -2.52
CA PHE A 347 14.78 21.81 -1.17
C PHE A 347 16.27 21.63 -0.83
N GLN A 348 16.85 20.48 -1.15
CA GLN A 348 18.27 20.21 -0.92
C GLN A 348 19.16 21.24 -1.65
N PHE A 349 18.88 21.53 -2.92
CA PHE A 349 19.62 22.53 -3.68
C PHE A 349 19.44 23.96 -3.13
N ASN A 350 18.22 24.31 -2.71
CA ASN A 350 17.97 25.61 -2.07
C ASN A 350 18.75 25.77 -0.74
N SER A 351 18.78 24.70 0.07
CA SER A 351 19.52 24.68 1.33
C SER A 351 21.04 24.80 1.13
N TYR A 352 21.58 24.29 0.02
CA TYR A 352 22.99 24.40 -0.32
C TYR A 352 23.40 25.86 -0.61
N ILE A 353 22.55 26.63 -1.31
CA ILE A 353 22.76 28.07 -1.53
C ILE A 353 22.64 28.86 -0.22
N SER A 354 21.66 28.52 0.61
CA SER A 354 21.44 29.16 1.91
C SER A 354 22.60 28.91 2.89
N SER A 355 23.23 27.74 2.84
CA SER A 355 24.36 27.39 3.71
C SER A 355 25.70 27.95 3.23
N SER A 356 25.90 28.04 1.90
CA SER A 356 27.10 28.64 1.31
C SER A 356 27.16 30.17 1.42
N SER A 357 26.01 30.84 1.62
CA SER A 357 25.98 32.27 1.98
C SER A 357 26.32 32.50 3.47
N THR A 358 25.96 31.59 4.39
CA THR A 358 26.31 31.70 5.82
C THR A 358 27.75 31.29 6.18
N SER A 359 28.41 30.44 5.39
CA SER A 359 29.78 29.98 5.66
C SER A 359 30.87 31.00 5.30
N SER A 360 30.50 32.18 4.79
CA SER A 360 31.41 33.30 4.58
C SER A 360 31.80 34.05 5.87
N SER A 361 31.37 33.59 7.06
CA SER A 361 31.66 34.27 8.34
C SER A 361 32.24 33.41 9.49
N ALA A 362 32.55 32.11 9.30
CA ALA A 362 33.27 31.35 10.34
C ALA A 362 34.02 30.10 9.81
N GLY A 363 35.36 30.21 9.75
CA GLY A 363 36.31 29.20 10.23
C GLY A 363 36.49 27.83 9.54
N VAL A 364 37.60 27.73 8.80
CA VAL A 364 38.65 26.67 8.82
C VAL A 364 38.50 25.34 8.03
N ASN A 365 39.44 25.21 7.08
CA ASN A 365 40.19 24.05 6.52
C ASN A 365 39.50 22.87 5.81
N GLY A 366 39.65 22.86 4.48
CA GLY A 366 39.65 21.66 3.63
C GLY A 366 39.98 22.05 2.18
N ALA A 367 41.16 21.69 1.70
CA ALA A 367 41.76 22.20 0.47
C ALA A 367 41.03 21.80 -0.84
N LEU A 368 40.81 22.77 -1.73
CA LEU A 368 41.11 22.66 -3.17
C LEU A 368 41.35 24.07 -3.73
N GLY A 369 42.40 24.22 -4.55
CA GLY A 369 43.09 25.48 -4.77
C GLY A 369 42.54 26.43 -5.83
N THR A 370 43.17 27.61 -5.80
CA THR A 370 43.20 28.74 -6.74
C THR A 370 42.11 29.81 -6.61
N SER A 371 42.59 30.98 -6.18
CA SER A 371 41.91 32.23 -5.82
C SER A 371 41.80 33.21 -6.98
N GLY A 372 40.71 34.00 -7.01
CA GLY A 372 40.69 35.31 -7.67
C GLY A 372 39.31 35.93 -7.81
N GLY A 373 39.01 36.96 -7.00
CA GLY A 373 37.98 37.97 -7.29
C GLY A 373 36.87 38.10 -6.24
N LEU A 374 37.08 38.97 -5.25
CA LEU A 374 36.01 39.56 -4.44
C LEU A 374 35.06 40.36 -5.35
N ASN A 375 33.80 39.95 -5.46
CA ASN A 375 32.71 40.77 -5.98
C ASN A 375 31.50 40.70 -5.04
N ALA A 376 30.83 41.83 -4.89
CA ALA A 376 29.55 42.05 -4.21
C ALA A 376 28.47 41.01 -4.59
N PRO A 377 27.34 40.85 -3.87
CA PRO A 377 26.49 39.64 -3.91
C PRO A 377 26.11 39.31 -5.36
N GLY A 378 26.88 38.39 -5.94
CA GLY A 378 26.98 38.23 -7.38
C GLY A 378 26.04 37.13 -7.80
N SER A 379 25.18 37.41 -8.78
CA SER A 379 24.21 36.46 -9.32
C SER A 379 24.90 35.19 -9.83
N SER A 380 25.00 34.16 -9.00
CA SER A 380 25.62 32.90 -9.39
C SER A 380 24.69 32.19 -10.36
N THR A 381 25.21 31.83 -11.54
CA THR A 381 24.45 31.02 -12.53
C THR A 381 24.52 29.52 -12.25
N ASP A 382 25.02 29.14 -11.07
CA ASP A 382 25.22 27.76 -10.64
C ASP A 382 24.22 27.42 -9.51
N GLY A 383 23.89 26.14 -9.35
CA GLY A 383 22.92 25.68 -8.33
C GLY A 383 21.45 25.77 -8.80
N LEU A 384 20.53 26.12 -7.89
CA LEU A 384 19.12 26.31 -8.23
C LEU A 384 18.90 27.75 -8.70
N LEU A 385 18.52 27.94 -9.97
CA LEU A 385 18.32 29.28 -10.53
C LEU A 385 16.94 29.83 -10.25
N LEU A 386 15.92 29.00 -10.45
CA LEU A 386 14.52 29.34 -10.20
C LEU A 386 13.73 28.09 -9.88
N ALA A 387 12.72 28.24 -9.05
CA ALA A 387 11.76 27.21 -8.71
C ALA A 387 10.38 27.84 -8.50
N TYR A 388 9.40 27.42 -9.31
CA TYR A 388 8.02 27.87 -9.22
C TYR A 388 7.09 26.73 -8.86
N ASP A 389 6.18 27.04 -7.94
CA ASP A 389 5.16 26.13 -7.46
C ASP A 389 3.86 26.92 -7.25
N ALA A 390 2.73 26.33 -7.65
CA ALA A 390 1.42 26.94 -7.47
C ALA A 390 1.07 27.24 -6.00
N ARG A 391 1.70 26.53 -5.04
CA ARG A 391 1.60 26.80 -3.60
C ARG A 391 2.17 28.15 -3.20
N HIS A 392 3.14 28.66 -3.95
CA HIS A 392 3.89 29.87 -3.63
C HIS A 392 3.46 31.06 -4.49
N CYS A 393 2.23 31.09 -4.98
CA CYS A 393 1.75 32.25 -5.73
C CYS A 393 0.67 33.05 -4.98
N ASP A 394 0.80 34.36 -5.03
CA ASP A 394 -0.18 35.32 -4.52
C ASP A 394 -1.23 35.60 -5.60
N ARG A 395 -2.44 35.07 -5.38
CA ARG A 395 -3.58 35.24 -6.28
C ARG A 395 -3.98 36.69 -6.49
N LEU A 396 -3.86 37.53 -5.46
CA LEU A 396 -4.29 38.92 -5.53
C LEU A 396 -3.31 39.77 -6.32
N LYS A 397 -2.01 39.47 -6.22
CA LYS A 397 -0.95 40.18 -6.94
C LYS A 397 -0.68 39.60 -8.34
N GLY A 398 -1.18 38.40 -8.64
CA GLY A 398 -0.83 37.68 -9.87
C GLY A 398 0.67 37.37 -9.94
N LEU A 399 1.30 37.14 -8.80
CA LEU A 399 2.75 36.92 -8.71
C LEU A 399 3.01 35.52 -8.17
N CYS A 400 3.92 34.79 -8.80
CA CYS A 400 4.45 33.56 -8.25
C CYS A 400 5.86 33.76 -7.71
N TYR A 401 6.03 33.48 -6.43
CA TYR A 401 7.29 33.62 -5.73
C TYR A 401 8.27 32.54 -6.16
N ASP A 402 9.51 32.96 -6.35
CA ASP A 402 10.61 32.07 -6.66
C ASP A 402 11.14 31.46 -5.36
N SER A 403 11.19 30.13 -5.32
CA SER A 403 11.64 29.37 -4.15
C SER A 403 13.16 29.17 -4.13
N SER A 404 13.90 29.65 -5.14
CA SER A 404 15.37 29.48 -5.23
C SER A 404 16.18 30.41 -4.33
N GLY A 405 15.56 31.48 -3.80
CA GLY A 405 16.24 32.53 -3.05
C GLY A 405 16.92 33.60 -3.92
N ASN A 406 16.80 33.52 -5.26
CA ASN A 406 17.34 34.53 -6.18
C ASN A 406 16.35 35.68 -6.50
N ASP A 407 15.17 35.67 -5.88
CA ASP A 407 14.11 36.67 -6.05
C ASP A 407 13.62 36.88 -7.50
N TYR A 408 13.74 35.86 -8.35
CA TYR A 408 13.21 35.91 -9.72
C TYR A 408 11.71 35.63 -9.77
N HIS A 409 10.89 36.40 -9.05
CA HIS A 409 9.45 36.20 -8.97
C HIS A 409 8.78 36.38 -10.34
N ALA A 410 7.99 35.40 -10.76
CA ALA A 410 7.31 35.45 -12.06
C ALA A 410 5.94 36.11 -11.95
N ALA A 411 5.60 36.99 -12.89
CA ALA A 411 4.23 37.43 -13.06
C ALA A 411 3.43 36.30 -13.72
N ALA A 412 2.44 35.77 -13.00
CA ALA A 412 1.43 34.94 -13.61
C ALA A 412 0.53 35.88 -14.43
N ALA A 413 0.40 35.64 -15.73
CA ALA A 413 -0.51 36.44 -16.56
C ALA A 413 -1.93 36.36 -15.97
N SER A 414 -2.35 37.42 -15.28
CA SER A 414 -3.40 37.38 -14.26
C SER A 414 -4.79 37.06 -14.81
N ALA A 415 -4.99 37.13 -16.12
CA ALA A 415 -6.25 36.77 -16.77
C ALA A 415 -6.35 35.28 -17.17
N GLY A 416 -5.22 34.57 -17.33
CA GLY A 416 -5.20 33.23 -17.94
C GLY A 416 -4.75 32.08 -17.04
N VAL A 417 -4.02 32.35 -15.96
CA VAL A 417 -3.46 31.32 -15.07
C VAL A 417 -4.38 31.06 -13.89
N ARG A 418 -4.88 29.83 -13.75
CA ARG A 418 -5.66 29.41 -12.57
C ARG A 418 -4.79 28.56 -11.65
N LEU A 419 -4.78 28.88 -10.35
CA LEU A 419 -4.06 28.07 -9.36
C LEU A 419 -4.97 26.98 -8.80
N ARG A 420 -4.55 25.73 -8.89
CA ARG A 420 -5.32 24.58 -8.43
C ARG A 420 -4.62 23.88 -7.29
N HIS A 421 -5.42 23.43 -6.34
CA HIS A 421 -5.03 22.50 -5.29
C HIS A 421 -6.04 21.35 -5.30
N ALA A 422 -5.53 20.14 -5.45
CA ALA A 422 -6.27 18.90 -5.52
C ALA A 422 -6.01 18.09 -4.25
N GLY A 423 -7.07 17.77 -3.53
CA GLY A 423 -6.98 16.80 -2.45
C GLY A 423 -6.76 15.41 -3.03
N THR A 424 -5.79 14.65 -2.51
CA THR A 424 -5.61 13.26 -2.92
C THR A 424 -6.45 12.33 -2.04
N PHE A 425 -6.92 11.21 -2.60
CA PHE A 425 -7.66 10.20 -1.86
C PHE A 425 -6.91 9.74 -0.61
N LYS A 426 -5.60 9.49 -0.73
CA LYS A 426 -4.76 9.03 0.39
C LYS A 426 -4.65 10.07 1.50
N GLN A 427 -4.58 11.35 1.16
CA GLN A 427 -4.52 12.45 2.13
C GLN A 427 -5.86 12.64 2.84
N ALA A 428 -6.97 12.64 2.11
CA ALA A 428 -8.31 12.73 2.69
C ALA A 428 -8.59 11.56 3.65
N VAL A 429 -8.18 10.33 3.27
CA VAL A 429 -8.26 9.16 4.14
C VAL A 429 -7.38 9.31 5.39
N ALA A 430 -6.14 9.78 5.25
CA ALA A 430 -5.25 10.02 6.38
C ALA A 430 -5.88 10.99 7.40
N GLN A 431 -6.53 12.05 6.92
CA GLN A 431 -7.22 13.04 7.75
C GLN A 431 -8.45 12.47 8.49
N LEU A 432 -9.08 11.42 7.95
CA LEU A 432 -10.21 10.73 8.58
C LEU A 432 -9.80 9.63 9.58
N GLY A 433 -8.51 9.39 9.79
CA GLY A 433 -8.01 8.32 10.66
C GLY A 433 -7.34 7.16 9.91
N GLY A 434 -6.96 7.37 8.64
CA GLY A 434 -6.16 6.44 7.86
C GLY A 434 -6.93 5.21 7.36
N PRO A 435 -6.22 4.13 6.96
CA PRO A 435 -6.84 2.95 6.35
C PRO A 435 -7.89 2.24 7.23
N LEU A 436 -7.90 2.51 8.53
CA LEU A 436 -8.81 1.91 9.51
C LEU A 436 -10.28 2.17 9.20
N VAL A 437 -10.60 3.28 8.53
CA VAL A 437 -11.98 3.63 8.17
C VAL A 437 -12.63 2.62 7.21
N PHE A 438 -11.82 1.79 6.54
CA PHE A 438 -12.28 0.71 5.66
C PHE A 438 -12.34 -0.65 6.34
N LEU A 439 -11.83 -0.82 7.57
CA LEU A 439 -11.89 -2.11 8.27
C LEU A 439 -13.33 -2.59 8.58
N PRO A 440 -14.31 -1.72 8.90
CA PRO A 440 -15.68 -2.17 9.07
C PRO A 440 -16.23 -2.90 7.84
N LEU A 441 -15.76 -2.57 6.63
CA LEU A 441 -16.15 -3.25 5.38
C LEU A 441 -15.67 -4.71 5.31
N LEU A 442 -14.79 -5.15 6.21
CA LEU A 442 -14.39 -6.54 6.31
C LEU A 442 -15.33 -7.37 7.19
N VAL A 443 -16.31 -6.75 7.85
CA VAL A 443 -17.26 -7.45 8.73
C VAL A 443 -18.42 -8.00 7.91
N THR A 444 -18.70 -9.28 8.09
CA THR A 444 -19.80 -10.00 7.42
C THR A 444 -20.80 -10.60 8.41
N SER A 445 -20.72 -10.22 9.69
CA SER A 445 -21.42 -10.90 10.76
C SER A 445 -22.90 -10.51 10.88
N THR A 446 -23.80 -11.37 10.42
CA THR A 446 -25.22 -11.40 10.81
C THR A 446 -25.40 -11.94 12.25
N ILE A 447 -24.79 -11.33 13.27
CA ILE A 447 -24.99 -11.71 14.69
C ILE A 447 -26.37 -11.20 15.21
N ALA A 448 -27.42 -11.45 14.43
CA ALA A 448 -28.81 -11.34 14.84
C ALA A 448 -29.58 -12.66 14.64
N ILE A 449 -29.03 -13.67 13.95
CA ILE A 449 -29.78 -14.90 13.60
C ILE A 449 -29.26 -16.15 14.34
N VAL A 450 -28.02 -16.16 14.84
CA VAL A 450 -27.44 -17.37 15.47
C VAL A 450 -27.85 -17.56 16.94
N SER A 451 -28.36 -16.52 17.61
CA SER A 451 -28.79 -16.61 19.02
C SER A 451 -30.19 -17.22 19.21
N THR A 452 -30.98 -17.43 18.14
CA THR A 452 -32.36 -17.94 18.26
C THR A 452 -32.55 -19.40 17.83
N VAL A 453 -31.54 -20.08 17.30
CA VAL A 453 -31.70 -21.46 16.77
C VAL A 453 -31.34 -22.56 17.78
N ASN A 454 -30.67 -22.24 18.90
CA ASN A 454 -30.30 -23.24 19.91
C ASN A 454 -31.18 -23.26 21.18
N ALA A 455 -32.37 -22.66 21.14
CA ALA A 455 -33.32 -22.67 22.27
C ALA A 455 -34.59 -23.50 22.02
N THR A 456 -34.61 -24.39 21.02
CA THR A 456 -35.76 -25.30 20.82
C THR A 456 -35.31 -26.72 20.53
N ALA A 457 -34.96 -27.45 21.58
CA ALA A 457 -34.99 -28.91 21.61
C ALA A 457 -35.25 -29.41 23.04
N THR A 458 -36.48 -29.22 23.53
CA THR A 458 -37.09 -30.14 24.52
C THR A 458 -38.61 -29.97 24.48
N THR A 459 -39.30 -31.09 24.33
CA THR A 459 -40.73 -31.20 23.99
C THR A 459 -41.63 -31.39 25.21
N LEU A 460 -42.89 -30.93 25.06
CA LEU A 460 -44.17 -31.28 25.73
C LEU A 460 -44.61 -30.51 26.99
N SER A 461 -45.65 -29.68 26.84
CA SER A 461 -46.98 -29.87 27.46
C SER A 461 -47.83 -28.58 27.35
N ALA A 462 -49.10 -28.74 26.98
CA ALA A 462 -50.11 -27.69 26.86
C ALA A 462 -50.52 -27.10 28.22
N ASN A 463 -50.74 -25.78 28.28
CA ASN A 463 -52.02 -25.14 28.62
C ASN A 463 -51.88 -23.68 29.11
N ASP A 464 -52.81 -22.89 28.60
CA ASP A 464 -53.48 -21.73 29.21
C ASP A 464 -52.80 -20.35 29.28
N ALA A 465 -53.70 -19.36 29.36
CA ALA A 465 -53.59 -18.03 28.82
C ALA A 465 -53.12 -16.94 29.80
N THR A 466 -52.94 -15.74 29.22
CA THR A 466 -53.08 -14.39 29.80
C THR A 466 -51.85 -13.61 30.29
N LYS A 467 -51.73 -12.41 29.65
CA LYS A 467 -51.47 -11.07 30.21
C LYS A 467 -50.09 -10.66 30.75
N SER A 468 -49.54 -9.67 30.03
CA SER A 468 -49.08 -8.34 30.46
C SER A 468 -47.77 -8.12 31.26
N SER A 469 -46.96 -7.27 30.62
CA SER A 469 -46.20 -6.10 31.12
C SER A 469 -44.92 -6.27 31.95
N ALA A 470 -43.85 -5.72 31.36
CA ALA A 470 -42.89 -4.75 31.91
C ALA A 470 -42.43 -4.87 33.37
N ALA A 471 -41.12 -5.05 33.59
CA ALA A 471 -40.23 -4.05 34.20
C ALA A 471 -38.92 -4.68 34.72
N THR A 472 -37.82 -3.96 34.44
CA THR A 472 -36.56 -3.79 35.19
C THR A 472 -36.27 -4.68 36.41
N GLY A 473 -35.04 -5.24 36.44
CA GLY A 473 -34.46 -5.82 37.65
C GLY A 473 -32.98 -6.17 37.50
N ASN A 474 -32.09 -5.19 37.73
CA ASN A 474 -30.67 -5.43 38.01
C ASN A 474 -30.56 -6.25 39.32
N THR A 475 -29.88 -7.39 39.27
CA THR A 475 -29.38 -8.04 40.48
C THR A 475 -28.04 -8.72 40.18
N LEU A 476 -26.97 -8.14 40.69
CA LEU A 476 -25.69 -8.81 40.93
C LEU A 476 -25.87 -9.70 42.17
N THR A 477 -25.48 -10.98 42.08
CA THR A 477 -24.68 -11.73 43.07
C THR A 477 -24.65 -13.22 42.73
N GLY A 478 -23.45 -13.80 42.65
CA GLY A 478 -23.21 -15.25 42.62
C GLY A 478 -21.75 -15.58 42.25
N PRO A 479 -20.92 -16.10 43.17
CA PRO A 479 -19.49 -16.29 42.94
C PRO A 479 -19.23 -17.66 42.29
N SER A 480 -18.82 -17.65 41.03
CA SER A 480 -18.05 -18.73 40.44
C SER A 480 -17.18 -18.12 39.36
N GLY A 481 -15.87 -18.21 39.55
CA GLY A 481 -14.87 -17.74 38.59
C GLY A 481 -14.93 -18.58 37.33
N ALA A 482 -15.87 -18.28 36.43
CA ALA A 482 -15.72 -18.60 35.03
C ALA A 482 -14.67 -17.62 34.50
N LEU A 483 -13.47 -18.11 34.23
CA LEU A 483 -12.49 -17.44 33.37
C LEU A 483 -13.24 -17.03 32.11
N THR A 484 -13.52 -15.73 31.97
CA THR A 484 -14.03 -15.13 30.73
C THR A 484 -13.05 -15.50 29.64
N THR A 485 -13.42 -16.45 28.79
CA THR A 485 -12.53 -16.89 27.74
C THR A 485 -12.36 -15.72 26.78
N GLN A 486 -11.15 -15.53 26.25
CA GLN A 486 -10.78 -14.48 25.28
C GLN A 486 -11.76 -14.34 24.09
N PHE A 487 -12.63 -15.33 23.88
CA PHE A 487 -13.64 -15.37 22.83
C PHE A 487 -14.94 -14.61 23.13
N ASP A 488 -15.27 -14.34 24.40
CA ASP A 488 -16.50 -13.59 24.76
C ASP A 488 -16.31 -12.08 24.51
N GLU A 489 -15.13 -11.53 24.79
CA GLU A 489 -14.77 -10.13 24.50
C GLU A 489 -14.70 -9.84 22.99
N ASP A 490 -14.17 -10.80 22.21
CA ASP A 490 -14.13 -10.72 20.74
C ASP A 490 -15.55 -10.64 20.15
N SER A 491 -16.54 -11.31 20.75
CA SER A 491 -17.92 -11.35 20.28
C SER A 491 -18.64 -10.00 20.42
N ASP A 492 -18.49 -9.33 21.57
CA ASP A 492 -19.10 -8.02 21.80
C ASP A 492 -18.48 -6.94 20.91
N PHE A 493 -17.16 -7.00 20.69
CA PHE A 493 -16.46 -6.12 19.76
C PHE A 493 -16.93 -6.30 18.31
N LEU A 494 -17.04 -7.55 17.84
CA LEU A 494 -17.52 -7.85 16.49
C LEU A 494 -18.97 -7.39 16.28
N LYS A 495 -19.81 -7.47 17.31
CA LYS A 495 -21.18 -6.95 17.28
C LYS A 495 -21.19 -5.43 17.09
N GLN A 496 -20.39 -4.69 17.88
CA GLN A 496 -20.28 -3.24 17.74
C GLN A 496 -19.77 -2.82 16.35
N MET A 497 -18.86 -3.59 15.74
CA MET A 497 -18.37 -3.30 14.39
C MET A 497 -19.37 -3.66 13.29
N SER A 498 -20.17 -4.72 13.50
CA SER A 498 -21.27 -5.06 12.60
C SER A 498 -22.31 -3.94 12.52
N ASP A 499 -22.60 -3.25 13.63
CA ASP A 499 -23.54 -2.12 13.64
C ASP A 499 -23.05 -0.91 12.82
N LEU A 500 -21.75 -0.87 12.46
CA LEU A 500 -21.20 0.16 11.56
C LEU A 500 -21.48 -0.10 10.08
N LEU A 501 -21.96 -1.29 9.71
CA LEU A 501 -22.41 -1.63 8.36
C LEU A 501 -23.92 -1.89 8.35
N ALA A 502 -24.57 -1.57 7.23
CA ALA A 502 -25.98 -1.90 7.07
C ALA A 502 -26.22 -3.41 6.90
N ARG A 503 -25.32 -4.10 6.18
CA ARG A 503 -25.38 -5.54 5.91
C ARG A 503 -24.01 -6.06 5.41
N PRO A 504 -23.70 -7.36 5.56
CA PRO A 504 -22.52 -7.97 4.97
C PRO A 504 -22.44 -7.76 3.45
N MET A 505 -21.27 -7.42 2.95
CA MET A 505 -21.01 -7.35 1.50
C MET A 505 -20.75 -8.75 0.94
N GLY A 506 -21.00 -8.95 -0.35
CA GLY A 506 -20.80 -10.27 -0.97
C GLY A 506 -19.33 -10.69 -1.09
N VAL A 507 -19.13 -11.97 -1.44
CA VAL A 507 -17.83 -12.68 -1.39
C VAL A 507 -16.73 -11.98 -2.21
N ARG A 508 -17.08 -11.35 -3.34
CA ARG A 508 -16.11 -10.64 -4.20
C ARG A 508 -15.56 -9.36 -3.56
N SER A 509 -16.23 -8.83 -2.54
CA SER A 509 -15.93 -7.52 -1.96
C SER A 509 -14.72 -7.54 -1.04
N ILE A 510 -14.57 -8.59 -0.21
CA ILE A 510 -13.54 -8.66 0.83
C ILE A 510 -12.11 -8.56 0.25
N PRO A 511 -11.72 -9.34 -0.80
CA PRO A 511 -10.39 -9.18 -1.40
C PRO A 511 -10.12 -7.77 -1.93
N ILE A 512 -11.15 -7.11 -2.47
CA ILE A 512 -11.02 -5.76 -3.04
C ILE A 512 -10.86 -4.71 -1.93
N VAL A 513 -11.53 -4.87 -0.78
CA VAL A 513 -11.29 -4.02 0.40
C VAL A 513 -9.85 -4.16 0.89
N VAL A 514 -9.32 -5.38 0.93
CA VAL A 514 -7.90 -5.62 1.27
C VAL A 514 -6.96 -4.93 0.28
N LEU A 515 -7.25 -5.01 -1.02
CA LEU A 515 -6.50 -4.30 -2.06
C LEU A 515 -6.60 -2.79 -1.91
N LEU A 516 -7.78 -2.24 -1.64
CA LEU A 516 -7.97 -0.82 -1.37
C LEU A 516 -7.12 -0.35 -0.19
N ILE A 517 -7.12 -1.08 0.93
CA ILE A 517 -6.26 -0.80 2.08
C ILE A 517 -4.77 -0.87 1.67
N ALA A 518 -4.39 -1.82 0.82
CA ALA A 518 -3.04 -1.91 0.27
C ALA A 518 -2.65 -0.67 -0.54
N GLU A 519 -3.53 -0.20 -1.42
CA GLU A 519 -3.29 0.99 -2.24
C GLU A 519 -3.17 2.27 -1.39
N ILE A 520 -4.04 2.43 -0.39
CA ILE A 520 -4.00 3.58 0.53
C ILE A 520 -2.66 3.65 1.28
N MET A 521 -2.10 2.50 1.64
CA MET A 521 -0.80 2.42 2.32
C MET A 521 0.39 2.51 1.36
N ARG A 522 0.24 2.12 0.09
CA ARG A 522 1.34 2.15 -0.87
C ARG A 522 1.87 3.58 -1.02
N HIS A 523 3.19 3.75 -0.96
CA HIS A 523 3.88 5.05 -1.00
C HIS A 523 3.41 6.11 0.02
N SER A 524 2.55 5.78 1.00
CA SER A 524 2.08 6.72 2.02
C SER A 524 2.66 6.38 3.40
N LEU A 525 3.67 7.16 3.83
CA LEU A 525 4.27 7.00 5.16
C LEU A 525 3.25 7.29 6.28
N VAL A 526 2.38 8.29 6.07
CA VAL A 526 1.35 8.69 7.04
C VAL A 526 0.34 7.56 7.26
N ASN A 527 -0.19 6.95 6.20
CA ASN A 527 -1.16 5.88 6.32
C ASN A 527 -0.55 4.60 6.93
N LYS A 528 0.69 4.26 6.59
CA LYS A 528 1.42 3.16 7.24
C LYS A 528 1.58 3.42 8.74
N PHE A 529 2.00 4.62 9.11
CA PHE A 529 2.17 5.00 10.52
C PHE A 529 0.86 4.89 11.31
N ILE A 530 -0.24 5.42 10.79
CA ILE A 530 -1.56 5.35 11.44
C ILE A 530 -2.01 3.89 11.62
N PHE A 531 -1.86 3.08 10.56
CA PHE A 531 -2.27 1.67 10.59
C PHE A 531 -1.45 0.86 11.60
N ARG A 532 -0.12 1.06 11.65
CA ARG A 532 0.77 0.42 12.62
C ARG A 532 0.46 0.83 14.06
N ARG A 533 0.33 2.14 14.32
CA ARG A 533 0.05 2.68 15.66
C ARG A 533 -1.25 2.12 16.23
N SER A 534 -2.21 1.83 15.38
CA SER A 534 -3.54 1.36 15.76
C SER A 534 -3.68 -0.17 15.69
N GLN A 535 -2.57 -0.91 15.59
CA GLN A 535 -2.57 -2.39 15.51
C GLN A 535 -3.46 -2.92 14.36
N GLY A 536 -3.52 -2.18 13.24
CA GLY A 536 -4.46 -2.42 12.15
C GLY A 536 -4.37 -3.82 11.55
N VAL A 537 -3.17 -4.40 11.47
CA VAL A 537 -2.97 -5.77 10.98
C VAL A 537 -3.64 -6.81 11.88
N ARG A 538 -3.51 -6.64 13.21
CA ARG A 538 -4.10 -7.56 14.19
C ARG A 538 -5.61 -7.43 14.21
N LEU A 539 -6.12 -6.21 14.12
CA LEU A 539 -7.55 -5.97 13.98
C LEU A 539 -8.09 -6.63 12.70
N MET A 540 -7.40 -6.43 11.57
CA MET A 540 -7.76 -7.10 10.32
C MET A 540 -7.75 -8.63 10.45
N ALA A 541 -6.78 -9.21 11.15
CA ALA A 541 -6.73 -10.65 11.40
C ALA A 541 -7.92 -11.15 12.22
N LEU A 542 -8.35 -10.38 13.23
CA LEU A 542 -9.55 -10.68 14.02
C LEU A 542 -10.81 -10.66 13.15
N LEU A 543 -10.97 -9.64 12.32
CA LEU A 543 -12.13 -9.53 11.42
C LEU A 543 -12.14 -10.66 10.39
N MET A 544 -11.00 -10.96 9.78
CA MET A 544 -10.89 -12.04 8.79
C MET A 544 -11.15 -13.42 9.39
N ARG A 545 -10.77 -13.64 10.65
CA ARG A 545 -11.08 -14.89 11.37
C ARG A 545 -12.59 -15.08 11.59
N SER A 546 -13.36 -13.99 11.67
CA SER A 546 -14.82 -14.05 11.81
C SER A 546 -15.56 -14.34 10.50
N LEU A 547 -14.85 -14.35 9.36
CA LEU A 547 -15.46 -14.58 8.05
C LEU A 547 -15.96 -16.02 7.89
N PRO A 548 -17.14 -16.21 7.28
CA PRO A 548 -17.58 -17.53 6.84
C PRO A 548 -16.63 -18.16 5.80
N PRO A 549 -16.61 -19.51 5.67
CA PRO A 549 -15.74 -20.23 4.74
C PRO A 549 -15.77 -19.74 3.29
N GLU A 550 -16.93 -19.28 2.81
CA GLU A 550 -17.15 -18.80 1.44
C GLU A 550 -16.35 -17.53 1.08
N TYR A 551 -15.97 -16.74 2.09
CA TYR A 551 -15.14 -15.53 1.90
C TYR A 551 -13.64 -15.83 1.89
N LEU A 552 -13.22 -17.02 2.35
CA LEU A 552 -11.82 -17.45 2.40
C LEU A 552 -11.40 -18.01 1.04
N THR A 553 -11.21 -17.11 0.07
CA THR A 553 -10.93 -17.45 -1.34
C THR A 553 -9.43 -17.33 -1.69
N PRO A 554 -8.98 -17.95 -2.81
CA PRO A 554 -7.65 -17.71 -3.34
C PRO A 554 -7.37 -16.22 -3.65
N ASP A 555 -8.39 -15.48 -4.10
CA ASP A 555 -8.27 -14.04 -4.36
C ASP A 555 -7.97 -13.25 -3.09
N LEU A 556 -8.52 -13.66 -1.94
CA LEU A 556 -8.21 -13.06 -0.65
C LEU A 556 -6.75 -13.28 -0.26
N LEU A 557 -6.22 -14.49 -0.49
CA LEU A 557 -4.80 -14.79 -0.25
C LEU A 557 -3.91 -13.89 -1.11
N ILE A 558 -4.22 -13.78 -2.41
CA ILE A 558 -3.50 -12.88 -3.34
C ILE A 558 -3.58 -11.44 -2.86
N ALA A 559 -4.74 -10.98 -2.40
CA ALA A 559 -4.92 -9.63 -1.88
C ALA A 559 -4.05 -9.35 -0.65
N ILE A 560 -3.92 -10.30 0.28
CA ILE A 560 -3.02 -10.16 1.45
C ILE A 560 -1.55 -10.16 1.01
N GLU A 561 -1.16 -10.95 0.02
CA GLU A 561 0.21 -10.91 -0.53
C GLU A 561 0.53 -9.54 -1.16
N ARG A 562 -0.45 -8.94 -1.85
CA ARG A 562 -0.36 -7.59 -2.41
C ARG A 562 -0.33 -6.52 -1.32
N LEU A 563 -1.09 -6.70 -0.24
CA LEU A 563 -1.04 -5.86 0.96
C LEU A 563 0.38 -5.86 1.55
N ARG A 564 0.98 -7.03 1.75
CA ARG A 564 2.36 -7.16 2.24
C ARG A 564 3.35 -6.45 1.30
N SER A 565 3.18 -6.65 0.00
CA SER A 565 4.04 -6.03 -1.02
C SER A 565 3.94 -4.50 -1.00
N ALA A 566 2.75 -3.95 -0.75
CA ALA A 566 2.53 -2.50 -0.66
C ALA A 566 3.23 -1.85 0.54
N VAL A 567 3.46 -2.60 1.61
CA VAL A 567 4.14 -2.13 2.83
C VAL A 567 5.55 -2.67 2.99
N ILE A 568 6.16 -3.24 1.94
CA ILE A 568 7.49 -3.89 2.04
C ILE A 568 8.61 -2.96 2.52
N SER A 569 8.45 -1.64 2.33
CA SER A 569 9.35 -0.61 2.86
C SER A 569 9.27 -0.42 4.37
N ASP A 570 8.17 -0.82 5.00
CA ASP A 570 7.98 -0.84 6.46
C ASP A 570 8.07 -2.29 6.95
N ARG A 571 9.26 -2.68 7.42
CA ARG A 571 9.54 -4.07 7.85
C ARG A 571 8.60 -4.52 8.95
N ILE A 572 8.21 -3.63 9.86
CA ILE A 572 7.34 -3.99 10.99
C ILE A 572 5.97 -4.41 10.46
N LEU A 573 5.33 -3.59 9.62
CA LEU A 573 4.04 -3.94 9.03
C LEU A 573 4.13 -5.18 8.12
N ALA A 574 5.18 -5.30 7.33
CA ALA A 574 5.38 -6.45 6.45
C ALA A 574 5.50 -7.77 7.24
N ASP A 575 6.19 -7.74 8.38
CA ASP A 575 6.35 -8.88 9.28
C ASP A 575 5.06 -9.17 10.06
N GLU A 576 4.33 -8.15 10.48
CA GLU A 576 3.01 -8.33 11.11
C GLU A 576 2.00 -8.96 10.16
N ILE A 577 1.91 -8.51 8.90
CA ILE A 577 1.01 -9.12 7.90
C ILE A 577 1.38 -10.58 7.68
N TYR A 578 2.69 -10.85 7.60
CA TYR A 578 3.21 -12.19 7.47
C TYR A 578 2.78 -13.08 8.66
N LYS A 579 2.98 -12.61 9.89
CA LYS A 579 2.73 -13.35 11.13
C LYS A 579 1.24 -13.50 11.46
N PHE A 580 0.45 -12.45 11.31
CA PHE A 580 -0.93 -12.39 11.81
C PHE A 580 -1.99 -12.65 10.74
N LEU A 581 -1.69 -12.43 9.46
CA LEU A 581 -2.62 -12.67 8.36
C LEU A 581 -2.25 -13.90 7.54
N LEU A 582 -1.05 -13.97 6.96
CA LEU A 582 -0.68 -15.06 6.04
C LEU A 582 -0.51 -16.41 6.77
N PHE A 583 0.33 -16.47 7.80
CA PHE A 583 0.68 -17.73 8.47
C PHE A 583 0.05 -17.89 9.84
N ASN A 584 -1.02 -17.14 10.10
CA ASN A 584 -1.88 -17.38 11.24
C ASN A 584 -2.99 -18.36 10.84
N PHE A 585 -2.74 -19.65 11.00
CA PHE A 585 -3.69 -20.71 10.65
C PHE A 585 -5.05 -20.58 11.36
N ARG A 586 -5.17 -19.78 12.43
CA ARG A 586 -6.47 -19.47 13.06
C ARG A 586 -7.40 -18.68 12.15
N VAL A 587 -6.86 -17.85 11.26
CA VAL A 587 -7.64 -17.11 10.24
C VAL A 587 -8.14 -18.07 9.17
N TRP A 588 -7.29 -19.01 8.77
CA TRP A 588 -7.52 -19.87 7.60
C TRP A 588 -8.13 -21.23 7.92
N VAL A 589 -8.33 -21.55 9.20
CA VAL A 589 -8.86 -22.85 9.63
C VAL A 589 -10.14 -23.22 8.90
N ASN A 590 -11.00 -22.24 8.59
CA ASN A 590 -12.28 -22.46 7.95
C ASN A 590 -12.21 -22.50 6.40
N ALA A 591 -11.05 -22.23 5.80
CA ALA A 591 -10.86 -22.21 4.36
C ALA A 591 -10.98 -23.60 3.73
N PRO A 592 -11.24 -23.71 2.41
CA PRO A 592 -11.14 -24.96 1.67
C PRO A 592 -9.77 -25.63 1.85
N VAL A 593 -9.74 -26.96 1.85
CA VAL A 593 -8.50 -27.72 2.12
C VAL A 593 -7.41 -27.40 1.10
N ASP A 594 -7.77 -27.30 -0.19
CA ASP A 594 -6.83 -26.93 -1.26
C ASP A 594 -6.15 -25.58 -1.00
N LEU A 595 -6.89 -24.62 -0.45
CA LEU A 595 -6.33 -23.31 -0.13
C LEU A 595 -5.38 -23.37 1.08
N GLN A 596 -5.73 -24.15 2.10
CA GLN A 596 -4.85 -24.40 3.24
C GLN A 596 -3.57 -25.14 2.80
N ASP A 597 -3.68 -26.06 1.85
CA ASP A 597 -2.55 -26.79 1.28
C ASP A 597 -1.56 -25.85 0.57
N ILE A 598 -2.08 -24.91 -0.24
CA ILE A 598 -1.29 -23.84 -0.87
C ILE A 598 -0.54 -22.99 0.18
N MET A 599 -1.16 -22.71 1.33
CA MET A 599 -0.48 -21.98 2.41
C MET A 599 0.65 -22.79 3.04
N PHE A 600 0.46 -24.10 3.24
CA PHE A 600 1.52 -24.97 3.73
C PHE A 600 2.68 -25.05 2.74
N ASP A 601 2.42 -25.20 1.44
CA ASP A 601 3.46 -25.22 0.41
C ASP A 601 4.27 -23.90 0.41
N LYS A 602 3.59 -22.75 0.51
CA LYS A 602 4.24 -21.43 0.63
C LYS A 602 5.06 -21.31 1.92
N LEU A 603 4.55 -21.80 3.05
CA LEU A 603 5.26 -21.78 4.33
C LEU A 603 6.50 -22.66 4.29
N GLU A 604 6.41 -23.84 3.68
CA GLU A 604 7.52 -24.77 3.50
C GLU A 604 8.65 -24.14 2.68
N ILE A 605 8.32 -23.59 1.50
CA ILE A 605 9.29 -22.91 0.62
C ILE A 605 10.01 -21.80 1.40
N MET A 606 9.28 -21.02 2.20
CA MET A 606 9.86 -19.92 2.96
C MET A 606 10.74 -20.43 4.12
N THR A 607 10.28 -21.43 4.87
CA THR A 607 11.00 -22.00 6.01
C THR A 607 12.34 -22.60 5.58
N ARG A 608 12.38 -23.19 4.37
CA ARG A 608 13.63 -23.69 3.76
C ARG A 608 14.57 -22.58 3.27
N LYS A 609 14.06 -21.39 2.94
CA LYS A 609 14.83 -20.29 2.33
C LYS A 609 15.41 -19.30 3.34
N ASP A 610 14.68 -18.98 4.43
CA ASP A 610 15.05 -17.96 5.42
C ASP A 610 14.95 -18.49 6.87
N SER A 611 15.83 -19.42 7.23
CA SER A 611 15.82 -20.07 8.56
C SER A 611 16.13 -19.15 9.75
N THR A 612 16.63 -17.94 9.52
CA THR A 612 17.10 -17.03 10.58
C THR A 612 16.13 -15.90 10.93
N ASN A 613 15.08 -15.65 10.13
CA ASN A 613 14.19 -14.48 10.28
C ASN A 613 12.72 -14.84 10.57
N LEU A 614 12.35 -16.12 10.70
CA LEU A 614 10.95 -16.54 10.86
C LEU A 614 10.52 -16.64 12.34
N SER A 615 9.95 -15.55 12.87
CA SER A 615 9.25 -15.55 14.17
C SER A 615 8.04 -16.51 14.29
N PRO A 616 7.25 -16.85 13.24
CA PRO A 616 6.04 -17.68 13.43
C PRO A 616 6.31 -19.20 13.41
N ALA A 617 7.41 -19.67 12.81
CA ALA A 617 7.64 -21.10 12.52
C ALA A 617 8.40 -21.83 13.64
N SER A 618 7.99 -21.68 14.90
CA SER A 618 8.59 -22.46 15.99
C SER A 618 7.95 -23.84 16.11
N THR A 619 8.69 -24.82 16.63
CA THR A 619 8.14 -26.15 16.97
C THR A 619 6.90 -26.04 17.84
N ARG A 620 6.88 -25.12 18.81
CA ARG A 620 5.73 -24.86 19.67
C ARG A 620 4.51 -24.36 18.90
N HIS A 621 4.71 -23.47 17.91
CA HIS A 621 3.60 -22.99 17.09
C HIS A 621 2.93 -24.13 16.32
N PHE A 622 3.69 -25.03 15.71
CA PHE A 622 3.13 -26.16 14.96
C PHE A 622 2.49 -27.22 15.87
N LEU A 623 3.03 -27.46 17.06
CA LEU A 623 2.37 -28.32 18.07
C LEU A 623 1.01 -27.75 18.50
N ARG A 624 0.90 -26.42 18.67
CA ARG A 624 -0.39 -25.75 18.90
C ARG A 624 -1.31 -25.85 17.68
N CYS A 625 -0.78 -25.76 16.45
CA CYS A 625 -1.60 -25.96 15.26
C CYS A 625 -2.19 -27.38 15.22
N LEU A 626 -1.38 -28.40 15.54
CA LEU A 626 -1.81 -29.80 15.59
C LEU A 626 -2.93 -30.01 16.62
N SER A 627 -2.74 -29.50 17.83
CA SER A 627 -3.62 -29.75 18.98
C SER A 627 -4.82 -28.81 19.09
N TRP A 628 -4.68 -27.53 18.71
CA TRP A 628 -5.74 -26.53 18.88
C TRP A 628 -6.50 -26.25 17.59
N ILE A 629 -5.87 -26.35 16.42
CA ILE A 629 -6.49 -25.97 15.14
C ILE A 629 -6.95 -27.22 14.38
N TYR A 630 -6.06 -28.20 14.23
CA TYR A 630 -6.26 -29.45 13.49
C TYR A 630 -6.49 -30.66 14.41
N TRP A 631 -7.22 -30.44 15.51
CA TRP A 631 -7.67 -31.48 16.43
C TRP A 631 -8.56 -32.56 15.76
N LYS A 632 -8.41 -33.81 16.17
CA LYS A 632 -9.30 -34.94 15.79
C LYS A 632 -10.53 -35.00 16.69
N VAL A 633 -10.34 -34.81 18.00
CA VAL A 633 -11.39 -34.79 19.04
C VAL A 633 -11.32 -33.44 19.77
N PRO A 634 -12.45 -32.75 20.01
CA PRO A 634 -12.42 -31.43 20.61
C PRO A 634 -12.08 -31.52 22.10
N THR A 635 -11.20 -30.62 22.55
CA THR A 635 -10.81 -30.40 23.94
C THR A 635 -11.24 -29.00 24.42
N SER A 636 -11.09 -28.70 25.72
CA SER A 636 -11.42 -27.38 26.28
C SER A 636 -10.62 -26.21 25.67
N THR A 637 -9.45 -26.50 25.08
CA THR A 637 -8.56 -25.52 24.43
C THR A 637 -8.67 -25.52 22.90
N SER A 638 -9.51 -26.39 22.34
CA SER A 638 -9.67 -26.53 20.90
C SER A 638 -10.38 -25.33 20.26
N LEU A 639 -9.87 -24.89 19.12
CA LEU A 639 -10.47 -23.82 18.32
C LEU A 639 -11.80 -24.32 17.74
N ARG A 640 -12.87 -23.53 17.94
CA ARG A 640 -14.16 -23.78 17.29
C ARG A 640 -14.01 -23.60 15.77
N ARG A 641 -14.56 -24.56 15.02
CA ARG A 641 -14.59 -24.54 13.55
C ARG A 641 -15.98 -24.17 13.07
N ALA A 642 -16.07 -23.29 12.08
CA ALA A 642 -17.35 -22.89 11.47
C ALA A 642 -17.87 -23.91 10.45
N ARG A 643 -17.00 -24.81 9.97
CA ARG A 643 -17.37 -25.93 9.10
C ARG A 643 -17.02 -27.28 9.71
N LYS A 644 -17.76 -28.32 9.32
CA LYS A 644 -17.41 -29.72 9.62
C LYS A 644 -16.34 -30.18 8.64
N PHE A 645 -15.35 -30.89 9.16
CA PHE A 645 -14.31 -31.55 8.36
C PHE A 645 -14.57 -33.05 8.35
N SER A 646 -14.31 -33.69 7.22
CA SER A 646 -14.19 -35.15 7.15
C SER A 646 -12.90 -35.61 7.84
N SER A 647 -12.86 -36.87 8.29
CA SER A 647 -11.65 -37.43 8.90
C SER A 647 -10.45 -37.35 7.95
N GLY A 648 -10.66 -37.66 6.66
CA GLY A 648 -9.60 -37.62 5.65
C GLY A 648 -9.01 -36.23 5.42
N GLU A 649 -9.84 -35.18 5.43
CA GLU A 649 -9.36 -33.78 5.32
C GLU A 649 -8.48 -33.40 6.52
N ILE A 650 -8.89 -33.75 7.74
CA ILE A 650 -8.10 -33.48 8.95
C ILE A 650 -6.81 -34.27 8.94
N ASP A 651 -6.83 -35.55 8.57
CA ASP A 651 -5.63 -36.37 8.50
C ASP A 651 -4.62 -35.83 7.47
N LEU A 652 -5.09 -35.32 6.33
CA LEU A 652 -4.25 -34.66 5.33
C LEU A 652 -3.58 -33.39 5.90
N LEU A 653 -4.36 -32.49 6.51
CA LEU A 653 -3.84 -31.24 7.08
C LEU A 653 -2.89 -31.49 8.24
N ARG A 654 -3.17 -32.49 9.09
CA ARG A 654 -2.26 -32.91 10.17
C ARG A 654 -0.95 -33.46 9.64
N LYS A 655 -0.95 -34.24 8.56
CA LYS A 655 0.27 -34.68 7.89
C LYS A 655 1.12 -33.50 7.42
N ARG A 656 0.50 -32.46 6.86
CA ARG A 656 1.21 -31.21 6.49
C ARG A 656 1.83 -30.51 7.72
N VAL A 657 1.12 -30.44 8.84
CA VAL A 657 1.68 -29.90 10.10
C VAL A 657 2.86 -30.72 10.61
N LEU A 658 2.78 -32.06 10.60
CA LEU A 658 3.88 -32.94 11.00
C LEU A 658 5.10 -32.78 10.08
N ALA A 659 4.89 -32.64 8.77
CA ALA A 659 5.97 -32.33 7.82
C ALA A 659 6.65 -30.99 8.14
N MET A 660 5.88 -29.96 8.52
CA MET A 660 6.45 -28.69 8.97
C MET A 660 7.26 -28.82 10.28
N ILE A 661 6.79 -29.61 11.24
CA ILE A 661 7.56 -29.92 12.47
C ILE A 661 8.88 -30.59 12.08
N GLN A 662 8.85 -31.56 11.16
CA GLN A 662 10.05 -32.22 10.65
C GLN A 662 11.04 -31.23 10.04
N ILE A 663 10.56 -30.28 9.22
CA ILE A 663 11.39 -29.25 8.59
C ILE A 663 12.06 -28.35 9.63
N VAL A 664 11.34 -27.94 10.68
CA VAL A 664 11.89 -27.07 11.74
C VAL A 664 12.85 -27.80 12.68
N LEU A 665 12.69 -29.13 12.83
CA LEU A 665 13.62 -29.96 13.59
C LEU A 665 14.95 -30.16 12.85
N CYS A 666 14.96 -30.10 11.52
CA CYS A 666 16.16 -30.24 10.70
C CYS A 666 16.78 -28.87 10.42
N GLU A 667 18.03 -28.63 10.83
CA GLU A 667 18.72 -27.37 10.50
C GLU A 667 18.93 -27.23 8.99
N SER A 668 18.60 -26.05 8.45
CA SER A 668 18.96 -25.69 7.08
C SER A 668 20.48 -25.50 6.99
N PRO A 669 21.18 -26.06 5.98
CA PRO A 669 22.61 -25.81 5.82
C PRO A 669 22.88 -24.32 5.58
N PRO A 670 23.99 -23.75 6.08
CA PRO A 670 24.30 -22.34 5.88
C PRO A 670 24.49 -22.04 4.39
N ALA A 671 23.94 -20.91 3.93
CA ALA A 671 24.14 -20.43 2.57
C ALA A 671 25.64 -20.18 2.31
N LYS A 672 26.21 -20.82 1.28
CA LYS A 672 27.59 -20.58 0.86
C LYS A 672 27.75 -19.11 0.48
N ILE A 673 28.62 -18.40 1.19
CA ILE A 673 29.06 -17.05 0.82
C ILE A 673 29.73 -17.16 -0.57
N ALA A 674 29.11 -16.55 -1.58
CA ALA A 674 29.65 -16.52 -2.94
C ALA A 674 30.85 -15.57 -2.99
N GLY A 675 32.05 -16.13 -2.86
CA GLY A 675 33.29 -15.38 -2.92
C GLY A 675 34.53 -16.26 -2.83
N SER A 676 34.70 -17.22 -3.75
CA SER A 676 36.03 -17.74 -4.10
C SER A 676 35.97 -18.47 -5.44
N VAL A 677 36.89 -18.10 -6.33
CA VAL A 677 37.05 -18.62 -7.70
C VAL A 677 37.91 -19.90 -7.68
N MET A 678 37.64 -20.80 -8.63
CA MET A 678 38.43 -21.96 -9.15
C MET A 678 37.95 -23.39 -8.81
N PRO A 679 38.17 -24.36 -9.74
CA PRO A 679 37.18 -25.37 -10.11
C PRO A 679 37.58 -26.84 -9.84
N PHE A 680 36.60 -27.73 -10.11
CA PHE A 680 36.56 -29.20 -10.14
C PHE A 680 35.98 -29.93 -8.91
N PRO A 681 35.04 -30.89 -9.13
CA PRO A 681 34.32 -31.56 -8.05
C PRO A 681 35.02 -32.87 -7.64
N PRO A 682 35.03 -33.23 -6.34
CA PRO A 682 35.07 -34.62 -5.96
C PRO A 682 33.64 -35.14 -5.76
N LYS A 683 33.44 -36.37 -6.23
CA LYS A 683 32.21 -37.16 -6.15
C LYS A 683 31.66 -37.23 -4.72
N GLY A 684 30.33 -37.10 -4.61
CA GLY A 684 29.50 -37.75 -3.60
C GLY A 684 29.91 -37.61 -2.13
N LYS A 685 29.63 -36.45 -1.53
CA LYS A 685 29.30 -36.40 -0.10
C LYS A 685 27.98 -35.68 0.06
N GLU A 686 26.94 -36.43 0.40
CA GLU A 686 25.66 -35.87 0.86
C GLU A 686 25.93 -34.89 2.00
N ILE A 687 25.40 -33.67 1.86
CA ILE A 687 25.45 -32.64 2.88
C ILE A 687 24.44 -33.05 3.95
N LYS A 688 24.93 -33.47 5.12
CA LYS A 688 24.13 -33.97 6.24
C LYS A 688 23.31 -32.83 6.86
N SER A 689 21.99 -32.93 6.85
CA SER A 689 21.11 -32.11 7.70
C SER A 689 21.30 -32.53 9.16
N GLN A 690 21.73 -31.60 10.03
CA GLN A 690 21.85 -31.84 11.47
C GLN A 690 20.53 -31.47 12.18
N LEU A 691 20.18 -32.16 13.26
CA LEU A 691 18.99 -31.86 14.06
C LEU A 691 19.22 -30.64 14.95
N SER A 692 18.25 -29.73 14.98
CA SER A 692 18.29 -28.53 15.81
C SER A 692 18.09 -28.86 17.29
N TYR A 693 19.04 -28.46 18.13
CA TYR A 693 18.98 -28.74 19.56
C TYR A 693 17.75 -28.13 20.23
N GLU A 694 17.49 -26.84 19.95
CA GLU A 694 16.46 -26.08 20.64
C GLU A 694 15.04 -26.49 20.22
N SER A 695 14.84 -26.77 18.93
CA SER A 695 13.56 -27.27 18.41
C SER A 695 13.24 -28.67 18.96
N THR A 696 14.24 -29.56 19.00
CA THR A 696 14.06 -30.93 19.49
C THR A 696 13.84 -30.96 21.01
N ARG A 697 14.57 -30.11 21.75
CA ARG A 697 14.32 -29.85 23.17
C ARG A 697 12.88 -29.42 23.40
N THR A 698 12.43 -28.39 22.68
CA THR A 698 11.07 -27.87 22.82
C THR A 698 10.00 -28.94 22.56
N LEU A 699 10.18 -29.78 21.53
CA LEU A 699 9.28 -30.89 21.24
C LEU A 699 9.18 -31.86 22.42
N ILE A 700 10.32 -32.35 22.92
CA ILE A 700 10.36 -33.32 24.02
C ILE A 700 9.73 -32.72 25.28
N PHE A 701 10.07 -31.48 25.62
CA PHE A 701 9.52 -30.79 26.80
C PHE A 701 7.99 -30.65 26.75
N CYS A 702 7.43 -30.34 25.58
CA CYS A 702 5.98 -30.29 25.39
C CYS A 702 5.31 -31.68 25.44
N MET A 703 5.99 -32.74 25.00
CA MET A 703 5.46 -34.12 25.07
C MET A 703 5.45 -34.68 26.49
N ILE A 704 6.46 -34.37 27.31
CA ILE A 704 6.57 -34.83 28.71
C ILE A 704 5.87 -33.89 29.70
N GLY A 705 5.41 -32.73 29.25
CA GLY A 705 4.72 -31.75 30.06
C GLY A 705 5.56 -31.00 31.08
N LYS A 706 6.83 -30.71 30.74
CA LYS A 706 7.76 -29.93 31.56
C LYS A 706 7.89 -28.49 31.05
N PRO A 707 8.07 -27.49 31.92
CA PRO A 707 8.31 -26.12 31.49
C PRO A 707 9.61 -26.03 30.67
N SER A 708 9.56 -25.38 29.52
CA SER A 708 10.64 -25.37 28.53
C SER A 708 11.86 -24.53 28.93
N ASN A 709 11.80 -23.81 30.06
CA ASN A 709 12.90 -23.06 30.66
C ASN A 709 13.00 -23.40 32.16
N PRO A 710 14.07 -24.08 32.61
CA PRO A 710 14.35 -24.21 34.04
C PRO A 710 14.91 -22.88 34.59
N MET A 711 14.35 -22.41 35.70
CA MET A 711 14.78 -21.22 36.44
C MET A 711 16.26 -21.29 36.87
N ILE A 712 16.90 -20.12 36.90
CA ILE A 712 18.27 -19.87 37.40
C ILE A 712 18.41 -20.46 38.82
N PRO A 713 19.50 -21.18 39.15
CA PRO A 713 19.62 -21.87 40.44
C PRO A 713 19.70 -20.88 41.61
N GLY A 714 18.77 -21.00 42.59
CA GLY A 714 18.78 -20.18 43.81
C GLY A 714 17.49 -20.13 44.66
N LEU A 715 16.37 -20.73 44.25
CA LEU A 715 15.15 -20.81 45.08
C LEU A 715 14.66 -22.25 45.24
N ASN A 716 14.17 -22.58 46.43
CA ASN A 716 13.45 -23.83 46.67
C ASN A 716 12.07 -23.80 46.01
N ILE A 717 11.49 -24.99 45.80
CA ILE A 717 10.29 -25.28 44.99
C ILE A 717 9.05 -24.45 45.39
N ASP A 718 8.98 -23.96 46.64
CA ASP A 718 7.85 -23.14 47.14
C ASP A 718 8.15 -21.62 47.24
N GLY A 719 9.24 -21.13 46.63
CA GLY A 719 9.45 -19.69 46.46
C GLY A 719 10.07 -18.94 47.64
N THR A 720 10.62 -19.62 48.65
CA THR A 720 11.40 -18.98 49.73
C THR A 720 12.92 -19.14 49.54
N PRO A 721 13.74 -18.13 49.87
CA PRO A 721 15.20 -18.19 49.73
C PRO A 721 15.85 -19.03 50.84
N THR A 722 16.94 -19.73 50.50
CA THR A 722 17.77 -20.51 51.45
C THR A 722 18.68 -19.59 52.25
N ILE A 723 18.57 -19.64 53.59
CA ILE A 723 19.47 -18.91 54.51
C ILE A 723 20.72 -19.76 54.75
N HIS A 724 21.91 -19.19 54.51
CA HIS A 724 23.13 -19.61 55.19
C HIS A 724 23.99 -18.38 55.53
N GLU A 725 24.33 -18.29 56.81
CA GLU A 725 25.06 -17.22 57.50
C GLU A 725 26.51 -17.06 57.04
N ILE A 726 26.99 -15.82 56.84
CA ILE A 726 28.38 -15.39 57.12
C ILE A 726 28.37 -13.91 57.56
N GLY A 727 29.15 -13.59 58.61
CA GLY A 727 29.19 -12.34 59.38
C GLY A 727 29.80 -11.09 58.70
N PRO A 728 29.95 -9.97 59.47
CA PRO A 728 29.89 -8.62 58.93
C PRO A 728 31.26 -7.98 58.71
N SER A 729 31.44 -7.19 57.64
CA SER A 729 32.42 -6.09 57.63
C SER A 729 32.14 -5.02 56.57
N ASN A 730 31.91 -3.80 57.08
CA ASN A 730 32.41 -2.48 56.69
C ASN A 730 32.64 -2.09 55.22
N GLY A 731 32.18 -0.88 54.88
CA GLY A 731 32.96 0.03 54.01
C GLY A 731 32.13 0.81 53.00
N ALA A 732 32.25 2.13 53.08
CA ALA A 732 31.47 3.13 52.37
C ALA A 732 32.02 3.52 50.98
N SER A 733 31.26 4.40 50.30
CA SER A 733 31.65 5.29 49.18
C SER A 733 31.86 4.61 47.81
N SER A 734 31.68 5.24 46.66
CA SER A 734 30.97 6.43 46.17
C SER A 734 31.24 6.48 44.66
N SER A 735 30.36 7.17 43.94
CA SER A 735 30.65 7.86 42.67
C SER A 735 30.59 7.07 41.35
N ALA A 736 29.86 7.71 40.45
CA ALA A 736 29.55 7.35 39.09
C ALA A 736 30.73 7.64 38.14
N THR A 737 30.96 6.72 37.20
CA THR A 737 31.39 6.98 35.82
C THR A 737 31.12 5.72 35.00
N VAL A 738 30.13 5.76 34.10
CA VAL A 738 29.83 4.67 33.16
C VAL A 738 30.58 4.95 31.86
N SER A 739 31.65 4.18 31.61
CA SER A 739 32.24 4.01 30.29
C SER A 739 31.56 2.83 29.59
N SER A 740 30.96 3.09 28.44
CA SER A 740 30.25 2.15 27.59
C SER A 740 31.19 1.24 26.80
N SER A 741 30.91 -0.07 26.79
CA SER A 741 31.20 -0.97 25.66
C SER A 741 30.06 -2.00 25.49
N PRO A 742 29.80 -2.48 24.25
CA PRO A 742 28.49 -2.98 23.86
C PRO A 742 28.47 -4.51 23.72
N SER A 743 27.73 -5.20 24.58
CA SER A 743 27.32 -6.59 24.31
C SER A 743 26.09 -6.97 25.14
N ALA A 744 24.95 -6.37 24.83
CA ALA A 744 23.65 -6.92 25.21
C ALA A 744 22.70 -6.66 24.04
N LYS A 745 22.39 -7.70 23.26
CA LYS A 745 21.26 -7.69 22.34
C LYS A 745 20.01 -7.50 23.20
N SER A 746 19.41 -6.31 23.14
CA SER A 746 18.07 -6.06 23.64
C SER A 746 17.10 -6.99 22.91
N MET A 747 16.45 -7.88 23.65
CA MET A 747 15.38 -8.72 23.10
C MET A 747 14.19 -7.84 22.71
N PRO A 748 13.51 -8.11 21.58
CA PRO A 748 12.33 -7.37 21.17
C PRO A 748 11.15 -7.63 22.13
N GLU A 749 10.38 -6.58 22.44
CA GLU A 749 9.22 -6.55 23.35
C GLU A 749 8.05 -7.50 23.02
N SER A 750 8.20 -8.43 22.07
CA SER A 750 7.16 -9.41 21.71
C SER A 750 7.01 -10.58 22.68
N ASP A 751 7.89 -10.69 23.68
CA ASP A 751 7.84 -11.75 24.69
C ASP A 751 7.10 -11.34 25.98
N LEU A 752 6.65 -10.08 26.08
CA LEU A 752 6.01 -9.55 27.28
C LEU A 752 4.57 -10.06 27.49
N ASP A 753 3.84 -10.44 26.44
CA ASP A 753 2.50 -11.06 26.57
C ASP A 753 2.54 -12.59 26.67
N PHE A 754 3.73 -13.21 26.64
CA PHE A 754 3.87 -14.67 26.54
C PHE A 754 4.84 -15.27 27.57
N CYS A 755 5.30 -14.49 28.55
CA CYS A 755 6.14 -14.93 29.66
C CYS A 755 5.29 -15.42 30.87
N GLY A 756 4.28 -16.24 30.61
CA GLY A 756 3.60 -17.02 31.64
C GLY A 756 4.13 -18.45 31.65
N SER A 757 4.53 -18.97 32.81
CA SER A 757 4.95 -20.36 33.02
C SER A 757 3.78 -21.35 32.90
N VAL A 758 3.05 -21.34 31.79
CA VAL A 758 1.95 -22.28 31.56
C VAL A 758 2.55 -23.57 31.02
N ILE A 759 2.35 -24.67 31.75
CA ILE A 759 2.65 -26.03 31.32
C ILE A 759 1.76 -26.32 30.10
N GLU A 760 2.34 -26.28 28.91
CA GLU A 760 1.64 -26.66 27.67
C GLU A 760 1.92 -28.14 27.35
N ASN A 761 1.03 -29.00 27.83
CA ASN A 761 1.04 -30.42 27.50
C ASN A 761 0.42 -30.65 26.11
N VAL A 762 1.09 -31.43 25.28
CA VAL A 762 0.48 -31.98 24.06
C VAL A 762 -0.61 -32.99 24.48
N PRO A 763 -1.82 -32.95 23.88
CA PRO A 763 -2.87 -33.92 24.17
C PRO A 763 -2.41 -35.37 23.90
N GLU A 764 -2.81 -36.33 24.75
CA GLU A 764 -2.42 -37.74 24.62
C GLU A 764 -2.72 -38.36 23.23
N ILE A 765 -3.72 -37.84 22.53
CA ILE A 765 -4.11 -38.30 21.18
C ILE A 765 -3.10 -37.93 20.09
N ASP A 766 -2.29 -36.89 20.31
CA ASP A 766 -1.29 -36.41 19.35
C ASP A 766 0.09 -37.03 19.59
N LEU A 767 0.31 -37.67 20.75
CA LEU A 767 1.58 -38.32 21.12
C LEU A 767 2.04 -39.39 20.12
N PRO A 768 1.19 -40.30 19.61
CA PRO A 768 1.62 -41.35 18.68
C PRO A 768 2.25 -40.81 17.40
N ASP A 769 1.58 -39.81 16.80
CA ASP A 769 2.02 -39.17 15.57
C ASP A 769 3.40 -38.50 15.78
N LEU A 770 3.63 -37.89 16.95
CA LEU A 770 4.90 -37.24 17.31
C LEU A 770 6.01 -38.22 17.70
N LEU A 771 5.67 -39.33 18.38
CA LEU A 771 6.62 -40.39 18.70
C LEU A 771 7.08 -41.08 17.42
N GLN A 772 6.17 -41.37 16.49
CA GLN A 772 6.49 -41.91 15.18
C GLN A 772 7.44 -40.97 14.41
N LEU A 773 7.19 -39.66 14.43
CA LEU A 773 8.06 -38.66 13.82
C LEU A 773 9.48 -38.67 14.41
N LEU A 774 9.60 -38.74 15.75
CA LEU A 774 10.90 -38.84 16.43
C LEU A 774 11.63 -40.14 16.07
N ILE A 775 10.90 -41.25 15.95
CA ILE A 775 11.48 -42.54 15.54
C ILE A 775 11.94 -42.46 14.08
N GLU A 776 11.16 -41.90 13.17
CA GLU A 776 11.55 -41.72 11.77
C GLU A 776 12.82 -40.85 11.64
N LEU A 777 12.90 -39.77 12.40
CA LEU A 777 14.11 -38.93 12.48
C LEU A 777 15.30 -39.69 13.07
N SER A 778 15.07 -40.59 14.03
CA SER A 778 16.11 -41.45 14.62
C SER A 778 16.68 -42.49 13.66
N VAL A 779 15.88 -42.91 12.68
CA VAL A 779 16.24 -43.99 11.76
C VAL A 779 17.08 -43.49 10.59
N GLN A 780 17.02 -42.20 10.27
CA GLN A 780 17.79 -41.57 9.20
C GLN A 780 19.31 -41.71 9.43
N SER A 781 20.07 -42.03 8.38
CA SER A 781 21.52 -42.32 8.44
C SER A 781 22.40 -41.15 8.92
N THR A 782 21.87 -39.93 8.93
CA THR A 782 22.55 -38.68 9.31
C THR A 782 22.30 -38.24 10.75
N ALA A 783 21.24 -38.74 11.40
CA ALA A 783 20.80 -38.41 12.75
C ALA A 783 21.45 -39.15 13.95
N PRO A 784 22.04 -40.38 13.84
CA PRO A 784 22.34 -41.18 15.03
C PRO A 784 23.37 -40.54 15.97
N ALA A 785 24.38 -39.86 15.40
CA ALA A 785 25.43 -39.21 16.20
C ALA A 785 24.97 -37.90 16.85
N GLY A 786 24.09 -37.13 16.18
CA GLY A 786 23.60 -35.84 16.68
C GLY A 786 22.54 -35.98 17.77
N MET A 787 21.66 -36.98 17.66
CA MET A 787 20.63 -37.20 18.68
C MET A 787 21.18 -37.77 19.98
N LEU A 788 22.17 -38.68 19.94
CA LEU A 788 22.77 -39.21 21.17
C LEU A 788 23.52 -38.11 21.94
N ASP A 789 24.24 -37.22 21.24
CA ASP A 789 24.84 -36.01 21.84
C ASP A 789 23.76 -35.07 22.40
N LEU A 790 22.63 -34.91 21.69
CA LEU A 790 21.48 -34.14 22.15
C LEU A 790 20.88 -34.69 23.46
N PHE A 791 20.60 -35.99 23.52
CA PHE A 791 20.05 -36.66 24.71
C PHE A 791 21.05 -36.61 25.88
N GLY A 792 22.34 -36.73 25.60
CA GLY A 792 23.42 -36.49 26.57
C GLY A 792 23.37 -35.07 27.15
N ARG A 793 23.25 -34.05 26.29
CA ARG A 793 23.15 -32.63 26.69
C ARG A 793 21.83 -32.25 27.37
N LEU A 794 20.76 -33.00 27.15
CA LEU A 794 19.45 -32.75 27.76
C LEU A 794 19.34 -33.31 29.19
N GLY A 795 20.32 -34.08 29.68
CA GLY A 795 20.35 -34.59 31.05
C GLY A 795 20.40 -36.13 31.17
N GLY A 796 20.74 -36.85 30.10
CA GLY A 796 21.07 -38.28 30.17
C GLY A 796 19.88 -39.20 30.50
N PRO A 797 20.10 -40.36 31.15
CA PRO A 797 19.14 -41.47 31.24
C PRO A 797 17.81 -41.12 31.91
N SER A 798 17.75 -40.08 32.74
CA SER A 798 16.49 -39.62 33.36
C SER A 798 15.47 -39.08 32.34
N TYR A 799 15.92 -38.53 31.20
CA TYR A 799 15.02 -38.10 30.12
C TYR A 799 14.58 -39.26 29.24
N LEU A 800 15.46 -40.22 29.01
CA LEU A 800 15.10 -41.48 28.35
C LEU A 800 14.05 -42.24 29.15
N VAL A 801 14.12 -42.23 30.48
CA VAL A 801 13.09 -42.78 31.37
C VAL A 801 11.78 -41.99 31.29
N ALA A 802 11.82 -40.65 31.17
CA ALA A 802 10.60 -39.86 31.01
C ALA A 802 9.92 -40.11 29.64
N ILE A 803 10.71 -40.27 28.59
CA ILE A 803 10.25 -40.64 27.25
C ILE A 803 9.73 -42.09 27.26
N ALA A 804 10.44 -43.02 27.91
CA ALA A 804 10.00 -44.39 28.14
C ALA A 804 8.69 -44.44 28.93
N GLY A 805 8.48 -43.58 29.93
CA GLY A 805 7.22 -43.47 30.66
C GLY A 805 6.06 -42.85 29.85
N VAL A 806 6.36 -42.15 28.74
CA VAL A 806 5.36 -41.79 27.72
C VAL A 806 5.07 -42.99 26.81
N PHE A 807 6.09 -43.76 26.45
CA PHE A 807 5.95 -45.00 25.67
C PHE A 807 5.21 -46.11 26.42
N GLU A 808 5.47 -46.33 27.71
CA GLU A 808 4.78 -47.31 28.58
C GLU A 808 3.30 -46.98 28.75
N ARG A 809 2.97 -45.69 28.90
CA ARG A 809 1.57 -45.24 28.93
C ARG A 809 0.82 -45.63 27.65
N TYR A 810 1.49 -45.61 26.50
CA TYR A 810 0.90 -45.99 25.23
C TYR A 810 0.93 -47.51 24.96
N HIS A 811 1.93 -48.23 25.48
CA HIS A 811 2.01 -49.70 25.42
C HIS A 811 0.80 -50.40 26.07
N SER A 812 0.09 -49.70 26.95
CA SER A 812 -1.16 -50.19 27.56
C SER A 812 -2.40 -50.16 26.63
N ARG A 813 -2.28 -49.57 25.42
CA ARG A 813 -3.32 -49.54 24.38
C ARG A 813 -2.79 -50.25 23.12
N ASP A 814 -3.46 -51.33 22.72
CA ASP A 814 -3.06 -52.28 21.67
C ASP A 814 -2.78 -51.67 20.26
N ASP A 815 -1.60 -51.07 20.04
CA ASP A 815 -1.07 -50.75 18.70
C ASP A 815 0.30 -51.42 18.49
N SER A 816 0.28 -52.66 17.96
CA SER A 816 1.46 -53.54 17.82
C SER A 816 2.56 -52.99 16.90
N ALA A 817 2.23 -52.09 15.98
CA ALA A 817 3.19 -51.46 15.08
C ALA A 817 4.09 -50.44 15.82
N ILE A 818 3.53 -49.67 16.75
CA ILE A 818 4.27 -48.68 17.53
C ILE A 818 5.20 -49.40 18.50
N ALA A 819 4.75 -50.48 19.14
CA ALA A 819 5.56 -51.31 20.04
C ALA A 819 6.88 -51.79 19.41
N ALA A 820 6.85 -52.24 18.14
CA ALA A 820 8.04 -52.67 17.42
C ALA A 820 9.01 -51.52 17.11
N HIS A 821 8.48 -50.33 16.80
CA HIS A 821 9.27 -49.14 16.52
C HIS A 821 9.92 -48.54 17.78
N VAL A 822 9.26 -48.65 18.94
CA VAL A 822 9.81 -48.26 20.26
C VAL A 822 10.98 -49.16 20.67
N LEU A 823 10.84 -50.48 20.49
CA LEU A 823 11.91 -51.45 20.73
C LEU A 823 13.15 -51.16 19.87
N VAL A 824 12.97 -50.74 18.62
CA VAL A 824 14.07 -50.35 17.73
C VAL A 824 14.73 -49.05 18.18
N PHE A 825 13.98 -48.11 18.76
CA PHE A 825 14.51 -46.88 19.33
C PHE A 825 15.29 -47.15 20.63
N GLU A 826 14.72 -47.94 21.56
CA GLU A 826 15.40 -48.38 22.79
C GLU A 826 16.67 -49.20 22.52
N MET A 827 16.70 -49.98 21.44
CA MET A 827 17.90 -50.74 21.04
C MET A 827 19.00 -49.88 20.40
N ARG A 828 18.67 -48.66 19.92
CA ARG A 828 19.62 -47.76 19.24
C ARG A 828 20.17 -46.66 20.15
N VAL A 829 19.42 -46.27 21.17
CA VAL A 829 19.89 -45.40 22.27
C VAL A 829 20.78 -46.19 23.20
#